data_AF-A0A7C2P3C3-F1
#
_entry.id   AF-A0A7C2P3C3-F1
#
_cell.length_a   1.000
_cell.length_b   1.000
_cell.length_c   1.000
_cell.angle_alpha   90.00
_cell.angle_beta   90.00
_cell.angle_gamma   90.00
#
_symmetry.space_group_name_H-M   'P 1'
#
loop_
_entity.id
_entity.type
_entity.pdbx_description
1 polymer ?
#
loop_
_entity_poly.entity_id
_entity_poly.type
_entity_poly.pdbx_seq_one_letter_code
_entity_poly.pdbx_strand_id
1 'polypeptide(L)'
;MKLAALLAGAALAAAGFVSEAQPSLALTPGTATGSCGPARDSIEPLLMAEEATIPAALLSQARAELGANASDPNAWSDFGAAVLLAGDADLAAWAGLQSAKLDWDGELIGNAGTLLLHAGRAEARTWLLCARELGPSSAFVLEALAAAHEAAGDAAAAREAMAQARRLDPDDPMIEIEHALLDTGAPPPPAPERDAGARCLEELTGHAQRTYAQIEAHQTLLDRLTGLDSRAQAFEGMWESTFEPMLVSLRRMQSQLSGLPPEMQRSSLLSQCISYYFSYTDLLLGSVVRDGGTTLTFWAEVVGIDPAAFLRDIVDQDREVADALMFSASRLPSTAADKLLRDKDSAANDRYWRDKEACNAMQDARAANACSEQALRAECAANVINYEEWVALQRRTFAAAAQRFDPKALELMRWAERETERARTFAERYAAELDAAGASFPGANGTPTTPRGFALEQINLGFRNLVEHNFAPGSFGVVDFIAEQAQWYELQKQAFEASVAEGRQSLAARCGPVLLADEIEALAQEQWQAYRDELWDRLTSTIEGDWDPTFACEATIGPYTVSLSEKGLESVSAKWKRLKASVDATGKVKVFGSWKWDRITFTGSTTYSEGRVVGTSMGASGSVSVVRGASAKGGVTVVSDGRRDEPAVVFSGSLELGHEGRSSSFACSPGSGTLKIYPRAFTRAAIGYVLAAR
;
A
#
# COMPACT_ATOMS: atom_id res chain seq x y z
N MET A 1 -43.97 29.39 20.20
CA MET A 1 -45.16 28.63 20.65
C MET A 1 -45.12 27.12 20.34
N LYS A 2 -44.28 26.60 19.42
CA LYS A 2 -44.12 25.14 19.20
C LYS A 2 -43.13 24.42 20.14
N LEU A 3 -42.32 25.16 20.91
CA LEU A 3 -41.36 24.60 21.87
C LEU A 3 -42.00 24.18 23.22
N ALA A 4 -43.15 24.77 23.57
CA ALA A 4 -43.87 24.44 24.81
C ALA A 4 -44.65 23.11 24.74
N ALA A 5 -44.89 22.58 23.54
CA ALA A 5 -45.57 21.29 23.35
C ALA A 5 -44.61 20.09 23.51
N LEU A 6 -43.31 20.28 23.30
CA LEU A 6 -42.29 19.22 23.47
C LEU A 6 -41.93 19.00 24.96
N LEU A 7 -41.94 20.05 25.78
CA LEU A 7 -41.65 19.95 27.21
C LEU A 7 -42.83 19.42 28.04
N ALA A 8 -44.08 19.54 27.55
CA ALA A 8 -45.25 18.97 28.22
C ALA A 8 -45.42 17.45 27.95
N GLY A 9 -44.84 16.91 26.87
CA GLY A 9 -44.89 15.48 26.55
C GLY A 9 -44.01 14.62 27.46
N ALA A 10 -42.85 15.14 27.89
CA ALA A 10 -41.91 14.40 28.73
C ALA A 10 -42.41 14.23 30.19
N ALA A 11 -43.23 15.16 30.69
CA ALA A 11 -43.75 15.09 32.07
C ALA A 11 -44.93 14.10 32.25
N LEU A 12 -45.59 13.68 31.17
CA LEU A 12 -46.71 12.72 31.23
C LEU A 12 -46.28 11.26 31.01
N ALA A 13 -45.06 11.00 30.54
CA ALA A 13 -44.53 9.64 30.40
C ALA A 13 -44.01 9.03 31.73
N ALA A 14 -43.84 9.84 32.77
CA ALA A 14 -43.33 9.39 34.08
C ALA A 14 -44.41 8.77 35.01
N ALA A 15 -45.67 8.72 34.59
CA ALA A 15 -46.78 8.19 35.39
C ALA A 15 -47.56 7.11 34.62
N GLY A 16 -46.94 5.95 34.38
CA GLY A 16 -47.70 4.83 33.82
C GLY A 16 -46.95 3.68 33.15
N PHE A 17 -45.64 3.48 33.35
CA PHE A 17 -44.99 2.25 32.88
C PHE A 17 -45.10 1.16 33.95
N VAL A 18 -46.07 0.27 33.74
CA VAL A 18 -46.04 -1.08 34.28
C VAL A 18 -44.79 -1.76 33.72
N SER A 19 -43.89 -2.15 34.62
CA SER A 19 -42.67 -2.90 34.36
C SER A 19 -43.00 -4.20 33.61
N GLU A 20 -42.82 -4.21 32.29
CA GLU A 20 -42.55 -5.45 31.57
C GLU A 20 -41.11 -5.85 31.89
N ALA A 21 -40.95 -7.01 32.51
CA ALA A 21 -39.66 -7.55 32.89
C ALA A 21 -38.76 -7.66 31.63
N GLN A 22 -37.70 -6.84 31.59
CA GLN A 22 -36.63 -7.01 30.61
C GLN A 22 -36.03 -8.42 30.77
N PRO A 23 -35.74 -9.14 29.68
CA PRO A 23 -35.03 -10.41 29.76
C PRO A 23 -33.65 -10.16 30.35
N SER A 24 -33.38 -10.75 31.52
CA SER A 24 -32.06 -10.78 32.14
C SER A 24 -31.10 -11.53 31.21
N LEU A 25 -30.35 -10.79 30.40
CA LEU A 25 -29.27 -11.27 29.55
C LEU A 25 -28.09 -11.65 30.43
N ALA A 26 -27.87 -12.96 30.62
CA ALA A 26 -26.69 -13.47 31.30
C ALA A 26 -25.54 -13.57 30.28
N LEU A 27 -24.61 -12.61 30.29
CA LEU A 27 -23.39 -12.73 29.49
C LEU A 27 -22.39 -13.62 30.22
N THR A 28 -21.82 -14.59 29.53
CA THR A 28 -20.82 -15.51 30.10
C THR A 28 -19.45 -14.83 30.23
N PRO A 29 -18.74 -14.98 31.37
CA PRO A 29 -17.40 -14.43 31.53
C PRO A 29 -16.39 -15.21 30.66
N GLY A 30 -16.11 -14.70 29.46
CA GLY A 30 -15.00 -15.16 28.62
C GLY A 30 -13.67 -14.51 29.00
N THR A 31 -12.59 -15.30 29.03
CA THR A 31 -11.20 -14.85 29.22
C THR A 31 -10.64 -14.28 27.92
N ALA A 32 -10.23 -13.01 27.92
CA ALA A 32 -9.66 -12.34 26.75
C ALA A 32 -8.20 -12.75 26.52
N THR A 33 -7.92 -13.42 25.39
CA THR A 33 -6.56 -13.62 24.87
C THR A 33 -6.44 -13.01 23.48
N GLY A 34 -6.02 -11.74 23.42
CA GLY A 34 -5.04 -11.19 22.48
C GLY A 34 -5.26 -11.25 20.97
N SER A 35 -6.48 -11.24 20.45
CA SER A 35 -6.67 -10.88 19.04
C SER A 35 -8.04 -10.26 18.79
N CYS A 36 -8.08 -9.22 17.97
CA CYS A 36 -9.31 -8.66 17.38
C CYS A 36 -10.04 -9.61 16.42
N GLY A 37 -9.50 -10.82 16.17
CA GLY A 37 -10.06 -11.82 15.26
C GLY A 37 -11.54 -12.15 15.55
N PRO A 38 -11.92 -12.50 16.79
CA PRO A 38 -13.31 -12.80 17.13
C PRO A 38 -14.28 -11.63 16.87
N ALA A 39 -13.86 -10.38 17.14
CA ALA A 39 -14.68 -9.21 16.83
C ALA A 39 -14.86 -9.08 15.30
N ARG A 40 -13.75 -9.18 14.56
CA ARG A 40 -13.75 -9.07 13.09
C ARG A 40 -14.56 -10.17 12.41
N ASP A 41 -14.44 -11.40 12.88
CA ASP A 41 -15.17 -12.55 12.34
C ASP A 41 -16.67 -12.47 12.65
N SER A 42 -17.06 -11.67 13.65
CA SER A 42 -18.46 -11.48 14.06
C SER A 42 -19.23 -10.42 13.24
N ILE A 43 -18.57 -9.60 12.42
CA ILE A 43 -19.21 -8.49 11.69
C ILE A 43 -20.40 -8.97 10.84
N GLU A 44 -20.17 -9.90 9.92
CA GLU A 44 -21.22 -10.35 8.99
C GLU A 44 -22.34 -11.11 9.72
N PRO A 45 -22.05 -12.04 10.65
CA PRO A 45 -23.10 -12.67 11.46
C PRO A 45 -23.96 -11.67 12.25
N LEU A 46 -23.35 -10.65 12.86
CA LEU A 46 -24.07 -9.63 13.61
C LEU A 46 -24.90 -8.74 12.68
N LEU A 47 -24.35 -8.29 11.56
CA LEU A 47 -25.10 -7.52 10.56
C LEU A 47 -26.34 -8.27 10.09
N MET A 48 -26.21 -9.56 9.78
CA MET A 48 -27.35 -10.39 9.38
C MET A 48 -28.38 -10.54 10.52
N ALA A 49 -27.92 -10.64 11.77
CA ALA A 49 -28.80 -10.73 12.93
C ALA A 49 -29.59 -9.42 13.14
N GLU A 50 -28.93 -8.26 13.06
CA GLU A 50 -29.60 -6.96 13.14
C GLU A 50 -30.56 -6.74 11.97
N GLU A 51 -30.15 -7.06 10.73
CA GLU A 51 -31.02 -6.89 9.56
C GLU A 51 -32.29 -7.75 9.65
N ALA A 52 -32.25 -8.86 10.39
CA ALA A 52 -33.41 -9.71 10.62
C ALA A 52 -34.40 -9.12 11.64
N THR A 53 -33.96 -8.26 12.56
CA THR A 53 -34.81 -7.60 13.56
C THR A 53 -35.35 -6.26 13.06
N ILE A 54 -34.62 -5.58 12.17
CA ILE A 54 -34.98 -4.25 11.66
C ILE A 54 -35.94 -4.35 10.46
N PRO A 55 -37.05 -3.60 10.44
CA PRO A 55 -37.95 -3.55 9.28
C PRO A 55 -37.22 -3.13 7.99
N ALA A 56 -37.42 -3.87 6.90
CA ALA A 56 -36.74 -3.61 5.62
C ALA A 56 -36.96 -2.17 5.08
N ALA A 57 -38.12 -1.56 5.35
CA ALA A 57 -38.40 -0.18 4.99
C ALA A 57 -37.48 0.82 5.72
N LEU A 58 -37.17 0.55 7.00
CA LEU A 58 -36.28 1.37 7.82
C LEU A 58 -34.83 1.25 7.34
N LEU A 59 -34.37 0.03 7.03
CA LEU A 59 -33.05 -0.20 6.43
C LEU A 59 -32.91 0.53 5.08
N SER A 60 -33.97 0.50 4.26
CA SER A 60 -33.98 1.23 2.99
C SER A 60 -33.94 2.75 3.19
N GLN A 61 -34.64 3.28 4.21
CA GLN A 61 -34.62 4.70 4.54
C GLN A 61 -33.24 5.13 5.04
N ALA A 62 -32.64 4.38 5.97
CA ALA A 62 -31.30 4.66 6.50
C ALA A 62 -30.25 4.75 5.38
N ARG A 63 -30.25 3.79 4.44
CA ARG A 63 -29.36 3.83 3.26
C ARG A 63 -29.63 5.05 2.36
N ALA A 64 -30.89 5.46 2.24
CA ALA A 64 -31.25 6.64 1.44
C ALA A 64 -30.83 7.96 2.12
N GLU A 65 -30.92 8.04 3.44
CA GLU A 65 -30.50 9.23 4.21
C GLU A 65 -28.99 9.46 4.13
N LEU A 66 -28.19 8.40 4.15
CA LEU A 66 -26.74 8.51 3.94
C LEU A 66 -26.40 8.86 2.48
N GLY A 67 -27.16 8.35 1.51
CA GLY A 67 -27.05 8.73 0.10
C GLY A 67 -25.62 8.62 -0.44
N ALA A 68 -25.04 9.74 -0.87
CA ALA A 68 -23.67 9.80 -1.38
C ALA A 68 -22.60 9.49 -0.32
N ASN A 69 -22.91 9.66 0.97
CA ASN A 69 -22.00 9.41 2.07
C ASN A 69 -22.00 7.95 2.54
N ALA A 70 -22.74 7.05 1.88
CA ALA A 70 -22.81 5.63 2.28
C ALA A 70 -21.48 4.87 2.14
N SER A 71 -20.47 5.45 1.47
CA SER A 71 -19.11 4.91 1.42
C SER A 71 -18.17 5.49 2.48
N ASP A 72 -18.62 6.48 3.25
CA ASP A 72 -17.83 7.10 4.32
C ASP A 72 -18.13 6.36 5.65
N PRO A 73 -17.15 5.68 6.26
CA PRO A 73 -17.35 4.99 7.53
C PRO A 73 -17.78 5.93 8.66
N ASN A 74 -17.32 7.18 8.69
CA ASN A 74 -17.67 8.12 9.75
C ASN A 74 -19.14 8.53 9.67
N ALA A 75 -19.66 8.72 8.46
CA ALA A 75 -21.08 9.03 8.26
C ALA A 75 -22.01 7.94 8.81
N TRP A 76 -21.62 6.66 8.67
CA TRP A 76 -22.33 5.54 9.29
C TRP A 76 -22.27 5.55 10.82
N SER A 77 -21.10 5.86 11.39
CA SER A 77 -20.93 5.98 12.85
C SER A 77 -21.79 7.11 13.42
N ASP A 78 -21.73 8.30 12.82
CA ASP A 78 -22.52 9.48 13.22
C ASP A 78 -24.03 9.22 13.09
N PHE A 79 -24.45 8.56 11.99
CA PHE A 79 -25.83 8.13 11.82
C PHE A 79 -26.25 7.16 12.93
N GLY A 80 -25.41 6.18 13.27
CA GLY A 80 -25.66 5.26 14.37
C GLY A 80 -25.86 5.97 15.71
N ALA A 81 -25.00 6.95 16.03
CA ALA A 81 -25.16 7.76 17.24
C ALA A 81 -26.48 8.57 17.24
N ALA A 82 -26.84 9.19 16.12
CA ALA A 82 -28.09 9.95 15.98
C ALA A 82 -29.34 9.06 16.14
N VAL A 83 -29.30 7.84 15.59
CA VAL A 83 -30.37 6.85 15.70
C VAL A 83 -30.51 6.31 17.12
N LEU A 84 -29.39 6.09 17.83
CA LEU A 84 -29.42 5.71 19.24
C LEU A 84 -30.14 6.78 20.08
N LEU A 85 -29.85 8.06 19.83
CA LEU A 85 -30.53 9.18 20.49
C LEU A 85 -32.03 9.25 20.16
N ALA A 86 -32.44 8.72 19.00
CA ALA A 86 -33.84 8.57 18.63
C ALA A 86 -34.52 7.34 19.27
N GLY A 87 -33.75 6.50 19.96
CA GLY A 87 -34.24 5.35 20.73
C GLY A 87 -34.27 4.02 19.98
N ASP A 88 -33.65 3.91 18.80
CA ASP A 88 -33.61 2.67 18.01
C ASP A 88 -32.22 2.01 18.11
N ALA A 89 -32.02 1.23 19.17
CA ALA A 89 -30.72 0.63 19.46
C ALA A 89 -30.29 -0.43 18.44
N ASP A 90 -31.21 -1.22 17.89
CA ASP A 90 -30.90 -2.24 16.88
C ASP A 90 -30.44 -1.58 15.56
N LEU A 91 -31.14 -0.54 15.08
CA LEU A 91 -30.71 0.21 13.89
C LEU A 91 -29.38 0.91 14.12
N ALA A 92 -29.15 1.46 15.33
CA ALA A 92 -27.88 2.07 15.69
C ALA A 92 -26.73 1.05 15.66
N ALA A 93 -26.91 -0.13 16.27
CA ALA A 93 -25.92 -1.21 16.23
C ALA A 93 -25.63 -1.66 14.79
N TRP A 94 -26.66 -1.82 13.96
CA TRP A 94 -26.49 -2.13 12.53
C TRP A 94 -25.65 -1.06 11.81
N ALA A 95 -25.93 0.22 12.03
CA ALA A 95 -25.14 1.31 11.44
C ALA A 95 -23.68 1.32 11.92
N GLY A 96 -23.44 1.09 13.21
CA GLY A 96 -22.09 0.94 13.76
C GLY A 96 -21.31 -0.22 13.12
N LEU A 97 -21.96 -1.36 12.92
CA LEU A 97 -21.37 -2.51 12.23
C LEU A 97 -21.07 -2.22 10.76
N GLN A 98 -21.91 -1.45 10.06
CA GLN A 98 -21.62 -1.00 8.69
C GLN A 98 -20.38 -0.09 8.65
N SER A 99 -20.26 0.83 9.61
CA SER A 99 -19.08 1.69 9.75
C SER A 99 -17.80 0.86 9.90
N ALA A 100 -17.77 -0.08 10.86
CA ALA A 100 -16.61 -0.93 11.10
C ALA A 100 -16.30 -1.91 9.95
N LYS A 101 -17.31 -2.27 9.15
CA LYS A 101 -17.12 -3.07 7.93
C LYS A 101 -16.41 -2.29 6.83
N LEU A 102 -16.66 -0.99 6.74
CA LEU A 102 -16.04 -0.11 5.75
C LEU A 102 -14.60 0.23 6.14
N ASP A 103 -14.33 0.47 7.43
CA ASP A 103 -12.99 0.72 7.95
C ASP A 103 -12.78 0.11 9.34
N TRP A 104 -11.67 -0.63 9.49
CA TRP A 104 -11.36 -1.40 10.70
C TRP A 104 -10.43 -0.59 11.62
N ASP A 105 -10.96 0.52 12.12
CA ASP A 105 -10.27 1.48 12.98
C ASP A 105 -10.73 1.37 14.45
N GLY A 106 -9.83 1.65 15.40
CA GLY A 106 -10.10 1.53 16.83
C GLY A 106 -11.24 2.42 17.35
N GLU A 107 -11.39 3.63 16.81
CA GLU A 107 -12.49 4.54 17.17
C GLU A 107 -13.84 3.99 16.68
N LEU A 108 -13.91 3.57 15.42
CA LEU A 108 -15.13 3.02 14.80
C LEU A 108 -15.56 1.70 15.45
N ILE A 109 -14.60 0.83 15.78
CA ILE A 109 -14.85 -0.41 16.52
C ILE A 109 -15.32 -0.11 17.95
N GLY A 110 -14.77 0.93 18.59
CA GLY A 110 -15.22 1.41 19.88
C GLY A 110 -16.67 1.87 19.84
N ASN A 111 -17.02 2.72 18.87
CA ASN A 111 -18.38 3.20 18.64
C ASN A 111 -19.34 2.04 18.35
N ALA A 112 -18.99 1.14 17.43
CA ALA A 112 -19.78 -0.04 17.12
C ALA A 112 -19.99 -0.93 18.37
N GLY A 113 -18.94 -1.13 19.17
CA GLY A 113 -19.01 -1.85 20.44
C GLY A 113 -19.97 -1.21 21.44
N THR A 114 -19.96 0.12 21.59
CA THR A 114 -20.90 0.86 22.42
C THR A 114 -22.34 0.76 21.91
N LEU A 115 -22.56 0.87 20.59
CA LEU A 115 -23.89 0.72 20.00
C LEU A 115 -24.43 -0.72 20.17
N LEU A 116 -23.58 -1.74 20.01
CA LEU A 116 -23.91 -3.14 20.31
C LEU A 116 -24.29 -3.34 21.78
N LEU A 117 -23.62 -2.65 22.71
CA LEU A 117 -23.94 -2.70 24.13
C LEU A 117 -25.36 -2.18 24.39
N HIS A 118 -25.72 -1.04 23.79
CA HIS A 118 -27.07 -0.49 23.89
C HIS A 118 -28.15 -1.37 23.25
N ALA A 119 -27.81 -2.10 22.19
CA ALA A 119 -28.68 -3.12 21.59
C ALA A 119 -28.72 -4.44 22.41
N GLY A 120 -28.03 -4.51 23.54
CA GLY A 120 -28.01 -5.69 24.41
C GLY A 120 -27.27 -6.90 23.82
N ARG A 121 -26.35 -6.67 22.88
CA ARG A 121 -25.57 -7.74 22.23
C ARG A 121 -24.40 -8.18 23.12
N ALA A 122 -24.24 -9.48 23.28
CA ALA A 122 -23.19 -10.07 24.13
C ALA A 122 -21.77 -9.78 23.61
N GLU A 123 -21.67 -9.61 22.30
CA GLU A 123 -20.46 -9.37 21.54
C GLU A 123 -19.85 -8.00 21.82
N ALA A 124 -20.63 -7.04 22.34
CA ALA A 124 -20.20 -5.68 22.64
C ALA A 124 -18.88 -5.63 23.43
N ARG A 125 -18.75 -6.49 24.45
CA ARG A 125 -17.54 -6.59 25.27
C ARG A 125 -16.31 -6.99 24.45
N THR A 126 -16.46 -7.95 23.53
CA THR A 126 -15.38 -8.40 22.65
C THR A 126 -14.94 -7.29 21.70
N TRP A 127 -15.90 -6.51 21.18
CA TRP A 127 -15.63 -5.34 20.33
C TRP A 127 -14.90 -4.23 21.08
N LEU A 128 -15.35 -3.88 22.28
CA LEU A 128 -14.72 -2.83 23.10
C LEU A 128 -13.30 -3.22 23.57
N LEU A 129 -13.07 -4.51 23.88
CA LEU A 129 -11.71 -5.00 24.14
C LEU A 129 -10.81 -4.88 22.91
N CYS A 130 -11.33 -5.18 21.71
CA CYS A 130 -10.58 -5.00 20.47
C CYS A 130 -10.30 -3.52 20.16
N ALA A 131 -11.27 -2.63 20.37
CA ALA A 131 -11.08 -1.18 20.21
C ALA A 131 -9.92 -0.66 21.08
N ARG A 132 -9.87 -1.11 22.34
CA ARG A 132 -8.77 -0.80 23.26
C ARG A 132 -7.40 -1.34 22.80
N GLU A 133 -7.36 -2.43 22.05
CA GLU A 133 -6.12 -2.99 21.49
C GLU A 133 -5.65 -2.24 20.23
N LEU A 134 -6.57 -1.66 19.45
CA LEU A 134 -6.27 -1.06 18.14
C LEU A 134 -5.92 0.43 18.19
N GLY A 135 -6.30 1.15 19.26
CA GLY A 135 -6.08 2.60 19.36
C GLY A 135 -5.65 3.05 20.76
N PRO A 136 -5.27 4.33 20.91
CA PRO A 136 -5.07 4.91 22.23
C PRO A 136 -6.33 4.73 23.07
N SER A 137 -6.18 4.21 24.30
CA SER A 137 -7.29 4.02 25.22
C SER A 137 -8.06 5.33 25.38
N SER A 138 -9.30 5.38 24.93
CA SER A 138 -10.22 6.48 25.18
C SER A 138 -10.96 6.25 26.50
N ALA A 139 -11.17 7.30 27.28
CA ALA A 139 -11.96 7.24 28.52
C ALA A 139 -13.37 6.69 28.23
N PHE A 140 -13.98 7.09 27.11
CA PHE A 140 -15.30 6.62 26.66
C PHE A 140 -15.33 5.13 26.32
N VAL A 141 -14.28 4.61 25.68
CA VAL A 141 -14.19 3.17 25.38
C VAL A 141 -14.06 2.37 26.69
N LEU A 142 -13.32 2.88 27.67
CA LEU A 142 -13.18 2.24 28.97
C LEU A 142 -14.45 2.34 29.83
N GLU A 143 -15.17 3.45 29.75
CA GLU A 143 -16.51 3.64 30.35
C GLU A 143 -17.50 2.62 29.75
N ALA A 144 -17.61 2.55 28.42
CA ALA A 144 -18.44 1.57 27.73
C ALA A 144 -18.02 0.13 28.06
N LEU A 145 -16.70 -0.14 28.17
CA LEU A 145 -16.19 -1.45 28.56
C LEU A 145 -16.55 -1.80 30.01
N ALA A 146 -16.54 -0.81 30.92
CA ALA A 146 -16.99 -1.00 32.29
C ALA A 146 -18.47 -1.39 32.34
N ALA A 147 -19.33 -0.68 31.59
CA ALA A 147 -20.74 -1.01 31.45
C ALA A 147 -20.95 -2.41 30.83
N ALA A 148 -20.15 -2.80 29.82
CA ALA A 148 -20.19 -4.13 29.24
C ALA A 148 -19.76 -5.24 30.23
N HIS A 149 -18.79 -4.97 31.11
CA HIS A 149 -18.41 -5.88 32.19
C HIS A 149 -19.50 -5.99 33.26
N GLU A 150 -20.14 -4.89 33.62
CA GLU A 150 -21.27 -4.89 34.56
C GLU A 150 -22.45 -5.70 34.03
N ALA A 151 -22.83 -5.49 32.76
CA ALA A 151 -23.86 -6.27 32.08
C ALA A 151 -23.53 -7.78 32.04
N ALA A 152 -22.24 -8.13 32.10
CA ALA A 152 -21.78 -9.51 32.19
C ALA A 152 -21.65 -10.05 33.62
N GLY A 153 -22.02 -9.26 34.63
CA GLY A 153 -21.88 -9.62 36.04
C GLY A 153 -20.43 -9.63 36.53
N ASP A 154 -19.49 -9.05 35.80
CA ASP A 154 -18.08 -8.95 36.15
C ASP A 154 -17.76 -7.61 36.83
N ALA A 155 -18.26 -7.44 38.05
CA ALA A 155 -18.12 -6.20 38.81
C ALA A 155 -16.65 -5.81 39.09
N ALA A 156 -15.73 -6.78 39.13
CA ALA A 156 -14.31 -6.50 39.36
C ALA A 156 -13.68 -5.83 38.14
N ALA A 157 -13.89 -6.41 36.95
CA ALA A 157 -13.41 -5.82 35.70
C ALA A 157 -14.11 -4.50 35.37
N ALA A 158 -15.40 -4.35 35.71
CA ALA A 158 -16.13 -3.10 35.56
C ALA A 158 -15.46 -1.96 36.36
N ARG A 159 -15.18 -2.18 37.66
CA ARG A 159 -14.48 -1.19 38.49
C ARG A 159 -13.07 -0.89 37.99
N GLU A 160 -12.33 -1.90 37.51
CA GLU A 160 -10.99 -1.69 36.96
C GLU A 160 -11.02 -0.81 35.71
N ALA A 161 -11.92 -1.10 34.76
CA ALA A 161 -12.11 -0.32 33.54
C ALA A 161 -12.54 1.12 33.87
N MET A 162 -13.48 1.31 34.79
CA MET A 162 -13.92 2.64 35.22
C MET A 162 -12.81 3.42 35.94
N ALA A 163 -12.02 2.75 36.78
CA ALA A 163 -10.86 3.38 37.41
C ALA A 163 -9.80 3.78 36.39
N GLN A 164 -9.66 3.05 35.27
CA GLN A 164 -8.82 3.45 34.14
C GLN A 164 -9.42 4.65 33.40
N ALA A 165 -10.73 4.63 33.09
CA ALA A 165 -11.44 5.75 32.45
C ALA A 165 -11.25 7.05 33.24
N ARG A 166 -11.45 7.01 34.56
CA ARG A 166 -11.23 8.16 35.47
C ARG A 166 -9.79 8.65 35.51
N ARG A 167 -8.79 7.78 35.29
CA ARG A 167 -7.39 8.24 35.18
C ARG A 167 -7.14 8.98 33.88
N LEU A 168 -7.87 8.65 32.82
CA LEU A 168 -7.74 9.30 31.52
C LEU A 168 -8.53 10.61 31.43
N ASP A 169 -9.73 10.66 32.01
CA ASP A 169 -10.52 11.89 32.10
C ASP A 169 -11.09 12.09 33.52
N PRO A 170 -10.27 12.61 34.46
CA PRO A 170 -10.65 12.74 35.87
C PRO A 170 -11.74 13.78 36.14
N ASP A 171 -12.04 14.63 35.16
CA ASP A 171 -12.98 15.75 35.30
C ASP A 171 -14.33 15.49 34.61
N ASP A 172 -14.48 14.34 33.95
CA ASP A 172 -15.77 13.98 33.37
C ASP A 172 -16.76 13.64 34.50
N PRO A 173 -17.81 14.45 34.71
CA PRO A 173 -18.77 14.21 35.78
C PRO A 173 -19.56 12.92 35.57
N MET A 174 -19.73 12.46 34.33
CA MET A 174 -20.39 11.17 34.05
C MET A 174 -19.53 10.02 34.53
N ILE A 175 -18.24 10.00 34.21
CA ILE A 175 -17.30 8.99 34.70
C ILE A 175 -17.24 8.98 36.24
N GLU A 176 -17.27 10.14 36.90
CA GLU A 176 -17.32 10.21 38.36
C GLU A 176 -18.63 9.61 38.91
N ILE A 177 -19.77 9.96 38.31
CA ILE A 177 -21.08 9.45 38.71
C ILE A 177 -21.15 7.93 38.53
N GLU A 178 -20.74 7.42 37.37
CA GLU A 178 -20.75 6.00 37.06
C GLU A 178 -19.80 5.21 37.95
N HIS A 179 -18.59 5.74 38.21
CA HIS A 179 -17.67 5.17 39.18
C HIS A 179 -18.28 5.08 40.58
N ALA A 180 -18.94 6.15 41.05
CA ALA A 180 -19.59 6.15 42.36
C ALA A 180 -20.77 5.16 42.42
N LEU A 181 -21.55 5.05 41.33
CA LEU A 181 -22.63 4.08 41.21
C LEU A 181 -22.09 2.64 41.25
N LEU A 182 -21.00 2.34 40.54
CA LEU A 182 -20.35 1.03 40.55
C LEU A 182 -19.74 0.66 41.92
N ASP A 183 -19.20 1.64 42.64
CA ASP A 183 -18.56 1.43 43.93
C ASP A 183 -19.57 1.35 45.09
N THR A 184 -20.54 2.26 45.11
CA THR A 184 -21.40 2.51 46.27
C THR A 184 -22.88 2.22 46.02
N GLY A 185 -23.29 2.02 44.77
CA GLY A 185 -24.69 1.90 44.36
C GLY A 185 -25.47 3.22 44.43
N ALA A 186 -24.79 4.35 44.62
CA ALA A 186 -25.39 5.67 44.70
C ALA A 186 -24.55 6.69 43.92
N PRO A 187 -25.17 7.73 43.33
CA PRO A 187 -24.41 8.84 42.78
C PRO A 187 -23.59 9.50 43.91
N PRO A 188 -22.48 10.18 43.58
CA PRO A 188 -21.69 10.87 44.58
C PRO A 188 -22.61 11.86 45.33
N PRO A 189 -22.52 11.94 46.67
CA PRO A 189 -23.33 12.89 47.41
C PRO A 189 -23.08 14.29 46.84
N PRO A 190 -24.13 15.13 46.69
CA PRO A 190 -23.94 16.49 46.21
C PRO A 190 -22.86 17.13 47.08
N ALA A 191 -21.84 17.68 46.43
CA ALA A 191 -20.72 18.28 47.15
C ALA A 191 -21.28 19.23 48.21
N PRO A 192 -20.80 19.17 49.46
CA PRO A 192 -21.27 20.07 50.50
C PRO A 192 -21.17 21.50 49.99
N GLU A 193 -22.14 22.34 50.34
CA GLU A 193 -22.22 23.73 49.88
C GLU A 193 -21.00 24.52 50.39
N ARG A 194 -19.90 24.44 49.65
CA ARG A 194 -18.63 25.10 49.93
C ARG A 194 -18.73 26.56 49.48
N ASP A 195 -18.05 27.47 50.19
CA ASP A 195 -17.89 28.85 49.72
C ASP A 195 -17.33 28.87 48.29
N ALA A 196 -17.93 29.68 47.42
CA ALA A 196 -17.58 29.74 46.00
C ALA A 196 -16.08 30.02 45.80
N GLY A 197 -15.45 30.80 46.68
CA GLY A 197 -14.01 31.07 46.63
C GLY A 197 -13.17 29.82 46.91
N ALA A 198 -13.57 29.01 47.89
CA ALA A 198 -12.89 27.75 48.20
C ALA A 198 -13.02 26.73 47.07
N ARG A 199 -14.21 26.58 46.47
CA ARG A 199 -14.43 25.71 45.30
C ARG A 199 -13.60 26.15 44.10
N CYS A 200 -13.58 27.46 43.81
CA CYS A 200 -12.80 28.01 42.70
C CYS A 200 -11.31 27.68 42.86
N LEU A 201 -10.76 27.89 44.06
CA LEU A 201 -9.35 27.62 44.34
C LEU A 201 -8.99 26.14 44.22
N GLU A 202 -9.88 25.24 44.65
CA GLU A 202 -9.70 23.80 44.52
C GLU A 202 -9.71 23.35 43.06
N GLU A 203 -10.71 23.76 42.28
CA GLU A 203 -10.77 23.45 40.85
C GLU A 203 -9.57 24.05 40.08
N LEU A 204 -9.16 25.28 40.41
CA LEU A 204 -7.96 25.89 39.83
C LEU A 204 -6.69 25.12 40.21
N THR A 205 -6.59 24.63 41.45
CA THR A 205 -5.47 23.79 41.88
C THR A 205 -5.46 22.48 41.10
N GLY A 206 -6.62 21.85 40.90
CA GLY A 206 -6.76 20.66 40.05
C GLY A 206 -6.33 20.94 38.61
N HIS A 207 -6.76 22.06 38.02
CA HIS A 207 -6.35 22.46 36.68
C HIS A 207 -4.84 22.70 36.56
N ALA A 208 -4.24 23.37 37.54
CA ALA A 208 -2.79 23.56 37.61
C ALA A 208 -2.04 22.23 37.65
N GLN A 209 -2.50 21.27 38.49
CA GLN A 209 -1.90 19.95 38.61
C GLN A 209 -2.04 19.14 37.31
N ARG A 210 -3.20 19.15 36.67
CA ARG A 210 -3.41 18.48 35.37
C ARG A 210 -2.54 19.08 34.28
N THR A 211 -2.49 20.41 34.21
CA THR A 211 -1.66 21.12 33.23
C THR A 211 -0.20 20.72 33.40
N TYR A 212 0.31 20.76 34.64
CA TYR A 212 1.67 20.33 34.94
C TYR A 212 1.90 18.86 34.57
N ALA A 213 1.01 17.95 34.98
CA ALA A 213 1.14 16.52 34.68
C ALA A 213 1.12 16.22 33.18
N GLN A 214 0.31 16.93 32.39
CA GLN A 214 0.29 16.76 30.93
C GLN A 214 1.59 17.24 30.28
N ILE A 215 2.10 18.40 30.70
CA ILE A 215 3.39 18.92 30.23
C ILE A 215 4.53 17.97 30.62
N GLU A 216 4.56 17.52 31.88
CA GLU A 216 5.54 16.58 32.40
C GLU A 216 5.49 15.23 31.68
N ALA A 217 4.29 14.71 31.38
CA ALA A 217 4.13 13.48 30.62
C ALA A 217 4.70 13.60 29.19
N HIS A 218 4.50 14.74 28.52
CA HIS A 218 5.09 15.01 27.21
C HIS A 218 6.62 15.07 27.28
N GLN A 219 7.18 15.76 28.29
CA GLN A 219 8.62 15.82 28.51
C GLN A 219 9.21 14.44 28.84
N THR A 220 8.57 13.69 29.73
CA THR A 220 9.02 12.33 30.10
C THR A 220 9.00 11.38 28.89
N LEU A 221 8.06 11.57 27.97
CA LEU A 221 8.05 10.85 26.70
C LEU A 221 9.26 11.27 25.86
N LEU A 222 9.50 12.58 25.70
CA LEU A 222 10.65 13.09 24.95
C LEU A 222 12.00 12.62 25.52
N ASP A 223 12.18 12.65 26.83
CA ASP A 223 13.40 12.18 27.50
C ASP A 223 13.61 10.68 27.27
N ARG A 224 12.53 9.89 27.37
CA ARG A 224 12.57 8.44 27.05
C ARG A 224 12.93 8.18 25.59
N LEU A 225 12.41 8.99 24.67
CA LEU A 225 12.67 8.84 23.24
C LEU A 225 14.11 9.25 22.91
N THR A 226 14.58 10.39 23.42
CA THR A 226 15.86 11.01 23.06
C THR A 226 17.06 10.51 23.87
N GLY A 227 16.81 9.98 25.07
CA GLY A 227 17.88 9.68 26.03
C GLY A 227 18.62 10.92 26.54
N LEU A 228 18.09 12.13 26.28
CA LEU A 228 18.67 13.39 26.73
C LEU A 228 18.12 13.75 28.11
N ASP A 229 18.92 13.52 29.15
CA ASP A 229 18.58 13.86 30.55
C ASP A 229 18.61 15.39 30.82
N SER A 230 18.93 16.21 29.81
CA SER A 230 19.27 17.63 29.96
C SER A 230 18.09 18.60 29.86
N ARG A 231 16.92 18.17 29.35
CA ARG A 231 15.72 19.02 29.26
C ARG A 231 14.80 18.93 30.47
N ALA A 232 14.89 17.86 31.25
CA ALA A 232 14.25 17.74 32.55
C ALA A 232 14.52 18.98 33.43
N GLN A 233 15.73 19.56 33.41
CA GLN A 233 16.08 20.73 34.22
C GLN A 233 15.32 22.03 33.88
N ALA A 234 14.87 22.23 32.64
CA ALA A 234 14.11 23.43 32.27
C ALA A 234 12.65 23.36 32.77
N PHE A 235 12.13 22.14 32.96
CA PHE A 235 10.76 21.87 33.39
C PHE A 235 10.66 21.49 34.86
N GLU A 236 11.72 20.92 35.47
CA GLU A 236 11.85 20.59 36.90
C GLU A 236 11.67 21.78 37.84
N GLY A 237 11.60 23.01 37.31
CA GLY A 237 11.27 24.21 38.08
C GLY A 237 9.98 24.89 37.65
N MET A 238 9.21 24.36 36.70
CA MET A 238 8.00 25.04 36.20
C MET A 238 6.90 25.07 37.26
N TRP A 239 6.76 23.98 38.01
CA TRP A 239 5.83 23.94 39.14
C TRP A 239 6.17 25.05 40.15
N GLU A 240 7.43 25.11 40.60
CA GLU A 240 7.93 26.04 41.61
C GLU A 240 8.01 27.49 41.12
N SER A 241 8.22 27.71 39.82
CA SER A 241 8.40 29.07 39.25
C SER A 241 7.12 29.67 38.68
N THR A 242 6.16 28.85 38.25
CA THR A 242 4.96 29.32 37.54
C THR A 242 3.66 28.94 38.26
N PHE A 243 3.44 27.65 38.52
CA PHE A 243 2.16 27.18 39.11
C PHE A 243 2.04 27.51 40.59
N GLU A 244 3.01 27.08 41.41
CA GLU A 244 3.00 27.26 42.85
C GLU A 244 2.95 28.75 43.26
N PRO A 245 3.74 29.67 42.69
CA PRO A 245 3.70 31.08 43.07
C PRO A 245 2.34 31.73 42.81
N MET A 246 1.66 31.35 41.73
CA MET A 246 0.31 31.83 41.42
C MET A 246 -0.71 31.31 42.43
N LEU A 247 -0.68 30.02 42.78
CA LEU A 247 -1.57 29.45 43.81
C LEU A 247 -1.30 30.04 45.20
N VAL A 248 -0.03 30.23 45.56
CA VAL A 248 0.39 30.89 46.81
C VAL A 248 -0.07 32.35 46.83
N SER A 249 0.01 33.05 45.69
CA SER A 249 -0.48 34.43 45.54
C SER A 249 -1.98 34.52 45.79
N LEU A 250 -2.79 33.60 45.27
CA LEU A 250 -4.25 33.55 45.53
C LEU A 250 -4.57 33.28 47.01
N ARG A 251 -3.88 32.32 47.64
CA ARG A 251 -4.06 32.03 49.08
C ARG A 251 -3.67 33.22 49.95
N ARG A 252 -2.60 33.94 49.57
CA ARG A 252 -2.19 35.19 50.23
C ARG A 252 -3.21 36.30 49.99
N MET A 253 -3.76 36.41 48.78
CA MET A 253 -4.81 37.37 48.46
C MET A 253 -6.04 37.14 49.34
N GLN A 254 -6.47 35.88 49.52
CA GLN A 254 -7.58 35.54 50.42
C GLN A 254 -7.37 36.06 51.85
N SER A 255 -6.14 35.94 52.40
CA SER A 255 -5.85 36.46 53.75
C SER A 255 -5.75 37.99 53.79
N GLN A 256 -5.20 38.62 52.75
CA GLN A 256 -5.09 40.08 52.65
C GLN A 256 -6.45 40.76 52.45
N LEU A 257 -7.40 40.09 51.80
CA LEU A 257 -8.75 40.61 51.56
C LEU A 257 -9.61 40.60 52.83
N SER A 258 -9.20 39.92 53.91
CA SER A 258 -10.00 39.76 55.15
C SER A 258 -10.53 41.06 55.78
N GLY A 259 -9.93 42.21 55.47
CA GLY A 259 -10.39 43.54 55.91
C GLY A 259 -11.43 44.22 55.02
N LEU A 260 -11.77 43.67 53.85
CA LEU A 260 -12.78 44.21 52.93
C LEU A 260 -14.18 43.64 53.21
N PRO A 261 -15.26 44.25 52.68
CA PRO A 261 -16.58 43.63 52.70
C PRO A 261 -16.57 42.23 52.04
N PRO A 262 -17.27 41.21 52.60
CA PRO A 262 -17.23 39.82 52.10
C PRO A 262 -17.51 39.68 50.59
N GLU A 263 -18.42 40.50 50.05
CA GLU A 263 -18.75 40.53 48.62
C GLU A 263 -17.57 40.98 47.76
N MET A 264 -16.78 41.95 48.23
CA MET A 264 -15.57 42.42 47.56
C MET A 264 -14.43 41.38 47.66
N GLN A 265 -14.31 40.71 48.81
CA GLN A 265 -13.36 39.61 48.97
C GLN A 265 -13.66 38.49 47.97
N ARG A 266 -14.92 38.03 47.95
CA ARG A 266 -15.39 36.99 47.04
C ARG A 266 -15.18 37.39 45.58
N SER A 267 -15.60 38.61 45.20
CA SER A 267 -15.49 39.07 43.82
C SER A 267 -14.05 39.14 43.33
N SER A 268 -13.14 39.64 44.18
CA SER A 268 -11.72 39.74 43.82
C SER A 268 -11.07 38.36 43.70
N LEU A 269 -11.38 37.45 44.63
CA LEU A 269 -10.86 36.09 44.61
C LEU A 269 -11.34 35.31 43.38
N LEU A 270 -12.65 35.36 43.08
CA LEU A 270 -13.23 34.69 41.91
C LEU A 270 -12.67 35.25 40.59
N SER A 271 -12.57 36.57 40.46
CA SER A 271 -12.00 37.19 39.25
C SER A 271 -10.55 36.77 39.02
N GLN A 272 -9.72 36.75 40.07
CA GLN A 272 -8.32 36.34 39.95
C GLN A 272 -8.19 34.84 39.65
N CYS A 273 -9.04 34.02 40.27
CA CYS A 273 -9.10 32.59 40.05
C CYS A 273 -9.44 32.24 38.58
N ILE A 274 -10.43 32.91 37.99
CA ILE A 274 -10.77 32.75 36.56
C ILE A 274 -9.61 33.21 35.66
N SER A 275 -8.98 34.34 35.96
CA SER A 275 -7.83 34.84 35.18
C SER A 275 -6.65 33.85 35.18
N TYR A 276 -6.35 33.23 36.33
CA TYR A 276 -5.30 32.21 36.40
C TYR A 276 -5.71 30.91 35.71
N TYR A 277 -7.00 30.55 35.71
CA TYR A 277 -7.47 29.40 34.94
C TYR A 277 -7.19 29.59 33.44
N PHE A 278 -7.55 30.74 32.87
CA PHE A 278 -7.21 31.06 31.47
C PHE A 278 -5.69 31.05 31.23
N SER A 279 -4.92 31.57 32.18
CA SER A 279 -3.45 31.62 32.05
C SER A 279 -2.83 30.23 32.04
N TYR A 280 -3.32 29.29 32.86
CA TYR A 280 -2.87 27.91 32.84
C TYR A 280 -3.31 27.16 31.59
N THR A 281 -4.53 27.42 31.08
CA THR A 281 -4.96 26.86 29.79
C THR A 281 -4.10 27.39 28.64
N ASP A 282 -3.81 28.70 28.59
CA ASP A 282 -2.93 29.26 27.55
C ASP A 282 -1.52 28.68 27.63
N LEU A 283 -1.00 28.52 28.85
CA LEU A 283 0.29 27.85 29.08
C LEU A 283 0.26 26.39 28.61
N LEU A 284 -0.80 25.63 28.92
CA LEU A 284 -0.95 24.24 28.48
C LEU A 284 -0.91 24.14 26.95
N LEU A 285 -1.79 24.89 26.28
CA LEU A 285 -1.91 24.87 24.82
C LEU A 285 -0.60 25.29 24.16
N GLY A 286 0.00 26.39 24.63
CA GLY A 286 1.27 26.90 24.13
C GLY A 286 2.45 25.95 24.38
N SER A 287 2.54 25.35 25.56
CA SER A 287 3.63 24.42 25.91
C SER A 287 3.55 23.12 25.12
N VAL A 288 2.35 22.58 24.90
CA VAL A 288 2.19 21.36 24.10
C VAL A 288 2.62 21.63 22.67
N VAL A 289 2.12 22.66 21.99
CA VAL A 289 2.43 22.85 20.55
C VAL A 289 3.83 23.41 20.27
N ARG A 290 4.46 24.08 21.23
CA ARG A 290 5.83 24.62 21.07
C ARG A 290 6.92 23.63 21.46
N ASP A 291 6.56 22.53 22.11
CA ASP A 291 7.55 21.53 22.45
C ASP A 291 7.92 20.68 21.23
N GLY A 292 9.21 20.37 21.15
CA GLY A 292 9.69 19.48 20.12
C GLY A 292 9.09 18.07 20.22
N GLY A 293 8.78 17.60 21.43
CA GLY A 293 8.11 16.31 21.64
C GLY A 293 6.81 16.18 20.86
N THR A 294 5.99 17.23 20.86
CA THR A 294 4.71 17.23 20.15
C THR A 294 4.88 17.21 18.64
N THR A 295 5.86 17.93 18.10
CA THR A 295 6.17 17.87 16.66
C THR A 295 6.56 16.45 16.25
N LEU A 296 7.37 15.78 17.08
CA LEU A 296 7.80 14.41 16.86
C LEU A 296 6.64 13.42 16.88
N THR A 297 5.85 13.42 17.94
CA THR A 297 4.73 12.48 18.10
C THR A 297 3.66 12.75 17.05
N PHE A 298 3.37 14.01 16.76
CA PHE A 298 2.47 14.41 15.67
C PHE A 298 2.91 13.79 14.34
N TRP A 299 4.17 13.99 13.94
CA TRP A 299 4.63 13.46 12.66
C TRP A 299 4.76 11.94 12.65
N ALA A 300 5.23 11.34 13.74
CA ALA A 300 5.30 9.88 13.88
C ALA A 300 3.93 9.23 13.64
N GLU A 301 2.88 9.78 14.24
CA GLU A 301 1.51 9.32 14.05
C GLU A 301 0.99 9.60 12.63
N VAL A 302 1.26 10.79 12.08
CA VAL A 302 0.88 11.13 10.69
C VAL A 302 1.52 10.17 9.67
N VAL A 303 2.78 9.77 9.86
CA VAL A 303 3.41 8.77 8.99
C VAL A 303 3.04 7.32 9.37
N GLY A 304 2.45 7.12 10.55
CA GLY A 304 2.10 5.82 11.12
C GLY A 304 3.31 4.98 11.52
N ILE A 305 4.31 5.60 12.13
CA ILE A 305 5.52 4.97 12.66
C ILE A 305 5.55 5.21 14.17
N ASP A 306 6.05 4.23 14.93
CA ASP A 306 6.30 4.39 16.36
C ASP A 306 7.21 5.62 16.62
N PRO A 307 6.90 6.52 17.57
CA PRO A 307 7.71 7.69 17.86
C PRO A 307 9.19 7.40 18.14
N ALA A 308 9.52 6.28 18.79
CA ALA A 308 10.92 5.92 19.05
C ALA A 308 11.62 5.43 17.77
N ALA A 309 10.92 4.71 16.90
CA ALA A 309 11.41 4.39 15.58
C ALA A 309 11.64 5.66 14.75
N PHE A 310 10.64 6.56 14.71
CA PHE A 310 10.71 7.84 14.01
C PHE A 310 11.87 8.72 14.49
N LEU A 311 12.14 8.75 15.79
CA LEU A 311 13.29 9.49 16.33
C LEU A 311 14.64 8.85 15.98
N ARG A 312 14.78 7.53 16.18
CA ARG A 312 16.00 6.80 15.80
C ARG A 312 16.32 7.04 14.33
N ASP A 313 15.28 7.04 13.52
CA ASP A 313 15.32 7.33 12.10
C ASP A 313 15.93 8.72 11.82
N ILE A 314 15.47 9.77 12.51
CA ILE A 314 16.05 11.12 12.38
C ILE A 314 17.51 11.15 12.86
N VAL A 315 17.81 10.58 14.03
CA VAL A 315 19.13 10.64 14.68
C VAL A 315 20.20 9.86 13.91
N ASP A 316 19.86 8.73 13.29
CA ASP A 316 20.79 7.92 12.51
C ASP A 316 21.28 8.63 11.23
N GLN A 317 20.55 9.62 10.71
CA GLN A 317 20.97 10.37 9.52
C GLN A 317 21.99 11.46 9.84
N ASP A 318 21.86 12.10 10.99
CA ASP A 318 22.55 13.35 11.26
C ASP A 318 22.89 13.49 12.75
N ARG A 319 23.92 12.76 13.18
CA ARG A 319 24.42 12.79 14.56
C ARG A 319 24.81 14.19 15.03
N GLU A 320 25.08 15.13 14.11
CA GLU A 320 25.42 16.52 14.44
C GLU A 320 24.17 17.41 14.62
N VAL A 321 23.01 17.04 14.07
CA VAL A 321 21.75 17.82 14.18
C VAL A 321 20.94 17.51 15.45
N ALA A 322 21.30 16.45 16.18
CA ALA A 322 20.66 16.08 17.44
C ALA A 322 20.76 17.17 18.54
N ASP A 323 21.77 18.05 18.47
CA ASP A 323 22.17 18.90 19.61
C ASP A 323 21.66 20.36 19.60
N ALA A 324 21.05 20.87 18.52
CA ALA A 324 20.64 22.27 18.50
C ALA A 324 19.27 22.45 17.82
N LEU A 325 18.21 22.61 18.62
CA LEU A 325 16.87 23.04 18.16
C LEU A 325 16.10 22.02 17.28
N MET A 326 16.01 20.76 17.70
CA MET A 326 14.95 19.83 17.23
C MET A 326 13.61 20.59 17.35
N PHE A 327 12.87 21.04 16.33
CA PHE A 327 12.47 20.43 15.05
C PHE A 327 12.45 21.42 13.87
N SER A 328 13.62 21.88 13.45
CA SER A 328 13.80 22.29 12.04
C SER A 328 14.18 21.07 11.20
N ALA A 329 13.48 19.94 11.40
CA ALA A 329 13.76 18.71 10.67
C ALA A 329 13.80 19.07 9.19
N SER A 330 14.98 19.04 8.58
CA SER A 330 15.14 19.55 7.22
C SER A 330 14.43 18.63 6.21
N ARG A 331 13.92 17.46 6.67
CA ARG A 331 13.21 16.40 5.94
C ARG A 331 12.19 15.63 6.78
N LEU A 332 11.08 15.24 6.15
CA LEU A 332 10.17 14.20 6.64
C LEU A 332 10.94 12.88 6.75
N PRO A 333 10.78 12.09 7.83
CA PRO A 333 11.50 10.84 7.96
C PRO A 333 11.22 9.90 6.80
N SER A 334 12.33 9.55 6.19
CA SER A 334 12.45 8.93 4.89
C SER A 334 13.39 7.71 4.99
N THR A 335 13.84 7.40 6.21
CA THR A 335 15.04 6.63 6.52
C THR A 335 14.98 5.18 6.14
N ALA A 336 13.82 4.50 6.20
CA ALA A 336 13.74 3.16 5.64
C ALA A 336 14.08 3.17 4.15
N ALA A 337 13.66 4.20 3.41
CA ALA A 337 14.05 4.38 2.02
C ALA A 337 15.49 4.88 1.89
N ASP A 338 15.89 5.93 2.63
CA ASP A 338 17.25 6.51 2.47
C ASP A 338 18.34 5.55 2.94
N LYS A 339 18.08 4.74 3.96
CA LYS A 339 18.96 3.68 4.42
C LYS A 339 18.96 2.54 3.41
N LEU A 340 17.81 2.15 2.87
CA LEU A 340 17.75 1.17 1.77
C LEU A 340 18.59 1.66 0.58
N LEU A 341 18.45 2.92 0.17
CA LEU A 341 19.22 3.53 -0.91
C LEU A 341 20.71 3.56 -0.55
N ARG A 342 21.10 4.09 0.62
CA ARG A 342 22.51 4.13 1.05
C ARG A 342 23.14 2.74 1.13
N ASP A 343 22.48 1.78 1.77
CA ASP A 343 23.02 0.44 1.98
C ASP A 343 23.14 -0.30 0.64
N LYS A 344 22.13 -0.19 -0.24
CA LYS A 344 22.16 -0.84 -1.55
C LYS A 344 23.11 -0.15 -2.53
N ASP A 345 23.18 1.18 -2.53
CA ASP A 345 24.13 1.94 -3.36
C ASP A 345 25.57 1.72 -2.90
N SER A 346 25.81 1.68 -1.58
CA SER A 346 27.13 1.30 -1.04
C SER A 346 27.52 -0.10 -1.49
N ALA A 347 26.61 -1.09 -1.38
CA ALA A 347 26.89 -2.46 -1.80
C ALA A 347 27.11 -2.59 -3.32
N ALA A 348 26.37 -1.83 -4.14
CA ALA A 348 26.55 -1.78 -5.59
C ALA A 348 27.89 -1.14 -5.96
N ASN A 349 28.23 -0.01 -5.33
CA ASN A 349 29.49 0.70 -5.54
C ASN A 349 30.69 -0.15 -5.08
N ASP A 350 30.62 -0.81 -3.93
CA ASP A 350 31.67 -1.72 -3.43
C ASP A 350 31.89 -2.92 -4.35
N ARG A 351 30.81 -3.43 -4.98
CA ARG A 351 30.93 -4.47 -6.00
C ARG A 351 31.60 -3.93 -7.26
N TYR A 352 31.18 -2.77 -7.75
CA TYR A 352 31.76 -2.12 -8.91
C TYR A 352 33.27 -1.88 -8.75
N TRP A 353 33.72 -1.34 -7.61
CA TRP A 353 35.14 -1.09 -7.38
C TRP A 353 35.97 -2.38 -7.34
N ARG A 354 35.46 -3.44 -6.70
CA ARG A 354 36.12 -4.75 -6.72
C ARG A 354 36.20 -5.34 -8.13
N ASP A 355 35.12 -5.29 -8.88
CA ASP A 355 35.07 -5.82 -10.24
C ASP A 355 36.00 -5.01 -11.16
N LYS A 356 36.02 -3.68 -11.02
CA LYS A 356 36.92 -2.79 -11.76
C LYS A 356 38.39 -3.04 -11.44
N GLU A 357 38.74 -3.27 -10.18
CA GLU A 357 40.10 -3.67 -9.79
C GLU A 357 40.50 -5.00 -10.44
N ALA A 358 39.60 -5.99 -10.47
CA ALA A 358 39.83 -7.25 -11.15
C ALA A 358 40.00 -7.09 -12.67
N CYS A 359 39.19 -6.22 -13.30
CA CYS A 359 39.32 -5.89 -14.72
C CYS A 359 40.65 -5.21 -15.03
N ASN A 360 41.09 -4.28 -14.18
CA ASN A 360 42.38 -3.57 -14.34
C ASN A 360 43.60 -4.49 -14.18
N ALA A 361 43.45 -5.64 -13.51
CA ALA A 361 44.51 -6.63 -13.37
C ALA A 361 44.72 -7.49 -14.64
N MET A 362 43.85 -7.39 -15.64
CA MET A 362 43.98 -8.11 -16.90
C MET A 362 45.13 -7.55 -17.77
N GLN A 363 45.90 -8.44 -18.40
CA GLN A 363 47.02 -8.04 -19.28
C GLN A 363 46.55 -7.50 -20.65
N ASP A 364 45.40 -7.95 -21.14
CA ASP A 364 44.83 -7.49 -22.41
C ASP A 364 43.94 -6.25 -22.15
N ALA A 365 44.38 -5.09 -22.66
CA ALA A 365 43.67 -3.82 -22.52
C ALA A 365 42.25 -3.86 -23.11
N ARG A 366 42.01 -4.64 -24.18
CA ARG A 366 40.67 -4.75 -24.78
C ARG A 366 39.74 -5.55 -23.88
N ALA A 367 40.24 -6.65 -23.31
CA ALA A 367 39.49 -7.45 -22.34
C ALA A 367 39.23 -6.68 -21.04
N ALA A 368 40.23 -5.93 -20.55
CA ALA A 368 40.10 -5.08 -19.37
C ALA A 368 39.02 -3.99 -19.54
N ASN A 369 38.98 -3.35 -20.71
CA ASN A 369 37.97 -2.34 -21.02
C ASN A 369 36.56 -2.93 -21.10
N ALA A 370 36.38 -4.06 -21.82
CA ALA A 370 35.09 -4.74 -21.92
C ALA A 370 34.58 -5.22 -20.54
N CYS A 371 35.48 -5.74 -19.71
CA CYS A 371 35.20 -6.12 -18.32
C CYS A 371 34.76 -4.91 -17.48
N SER A 372 35.48 -3.80 -17.57
CA SER A 372 35.14 -2.58 -16.81
C SER A 372 33.80 -1.98 -17.24
N GLU A 373 33.50 -2.05 -18.53
CA GLU A 373 32.21 -1.62 -19.09
C GLU A 373 31.08 -2.52 -18.57
N GLN A 374 31.28 -3.84 -18.52
CA GLN A 374 30.34 -4.80 -17.94
C GLN A 374 30.09 -4.54 -16.44
N ALA A 375 31.14 -4.26 -15.67
CA ALA A 375 31.03 -3.91 -14.25
C ALA A 375 30.22 -2.62 -14.05
N LEU A 376 30.46 -1.59 -14.88
CA LEU A 376 29.68 -0.36 -14.86
C LEU A 376 28.22 -0.58 -15.26
N ARG A 377 27.92 -1.47 -16.22
CA ARG A 377 26.53 -1.83 -16.58
C ARG A 377 25.79 -2.42 -15.38
N ALA A 378 26.41 -3.37 -14.70
CA ALA A 378 25.83 -4.04 -13.54
C ALA A 378 25.58 -3.05 -12.38
N GLU A 379 26.52 -2.13 -12.13
CA GLU A 379 26.34 -1.06 -11.13
C GLU A 379 25.16 -0.15 -11.51
N CYS A 380 25.11 0.30 -12.76
CA CYS A 380 24.06 1.19 -13.25
C CYS A 380 22.67 0.54 -13.21
N ALA A 381 22.54 -0.72 -13.60
CA ALA A 381 21.29 -1.47 -13.50
C ALA A 381 20.82 -1.58 -12.04
N ALA A 382 21.74 -1.87 -11.11
CA ALA A 382 21.41 -1.95 -9.68
C ALA A 382 20.99 -0.57 -9.12
N ASN A 383 21.74 0.48 -9.41
CA ASN A 383 21.47 1.84 -8.90
C ASN A 383 20.13 2.38 -9.42
N VAL A 384 19.75 2.10 -10.68
CA VAL A 384 18.44 2.49 -11.22
C VAL A 384 17.31 1.81 -10.42
N ILE A 385 17.41 0.50 -10.18
CA ILE A 385 16.39 -0.25 -9.41
C ILE A 385 16.32 0.27 -7.97
N ASN A 386 17.46 0.43 -7.30
CA ASN A 386 17.52 0.94 -5.92
C ASN A 386 16.87 2.33 -5.81
N TYR A 387 17.17 3.19 -6.78
CA TYR A 387 16.65 4.53 -6.83
C TYR A 387 15.13 4.55 -7.07
N GLU A 388 14.60 3.73 -7.98
CA GLU A 388 13.16 3.63 -8.22
C GLU A 388 12.41 3.08 -7.00
N GLU A 389 12.98 2.08 -6.31
CA GLU A 389 12.43 1.58 -5.05
C GLU A 389 12.41 2.66 -3.97
N TRP A 390 13.48 3.45 -3.85
CA TRP A 390 13.54 4.60 -2.94
C TRP A 390 12.45 5.62 -3.25
N VAL A 391 12.31 6.04 -4.51
CA VAL A 391 11.25 6.97 -4.95
C VAL A 391 9.86 6.42 -4.61
N ALA A 392 9.62 5.14 -4.88
CA ALA A 392 8.33 4.49 -4.62
C ALA A 392 8.00 4.42 -3.13
N LEU A 393 9.00 4.15 -2.27
CA LEU A 393 8.81 4.13 -0.82
C LEU A 393 8.55 5.54 -0.28
N GLN A 394 9.32 6.54 -0.72
CA GLN A 394 9.10 7.94 -0.34
C GLN A 394 7.71 8.44 -0.71
N ARG A 395 7.27 8.21 -1.95
CA ARG A 395 5.93 8.61 -2.39
C ARG A 395 4.83 7.96 -1.56
N ARG A 396 5.01 6.70 -1.13
CA ARG A 396 4.07 6.04 -0.21
C ARG A 396 4.05 6.73 1.15
N THR A 397 5.19 7.10 1.71
CA THR A 397 5.26 7.86 2.98
C THR A 397 4.56 9.21 2.86
N PHE A 398 4.84 9.99 1.81
CA PHE A 398 4.17 11.28 1.57
C PHE A 398 2.66 11.13 1.37
N ALA A 399 2.22 10.06 0.68
CA ALA A 399 0.80 9.78 0.50
C ALA A 399 0.10 9.39 1.81
N ALA A 400 0.72 8.54 2.63
CA ALA A 400 0.22 8.17 3.95
C ALA A 400 0.12 9.40 4.86
N ALA A 401 1.16 10.24 4.85
CA ALA A 401 1.16 11.51 5.59
C ALA A 401 0.05 12.45 5.11
N ALA A 402 -0.16 12.61 3.80
CA ALA A 402 -1.26 13.43 3.27
C ALA A 402 -2.64 12.92 3.72
N GLN A 403 -2.82 11.59 3.80
CA GLN A 403 -4.08 10.99 4.22
C GLN A 403 -4.36 11.18 5.72
N ARG A 404 -3.32 11.18 6.56
CA ARG A 404 -3.45 11.19 8.02
C ARG A 404 -3.22 12.55 8.67
N PHE A 405 -2.66 13.52 7.93
CA PHE A 405 -2.39 14.86 8.45
C PHE A 405 -3.68 15.55 8.90
N ASP A 406 -4.70 15.62 8.04
CA ASP A 406 -5.94 16.33 8.35
C ASP A 406 -6.67 15.74 9.56
N PRO A 407 -6.86 14.40 9.68
CA PRO A 407 -7.41 13.80 10.89
C PRO A 407 -6.62 14.15 12.15
N LYS A 408 -5.27 14.08 12.11
CA LYS A 408 -4.44 14.37 13.28
C LYS A 408 -4.45 15.85 13.66
N ALA A 409 -4.43 16.74 12.67
CA ALA A 409 -4.59 18.17 12.87
C ALA A 409 -5.95 18.50 13.50
N LEU A 410 -7.02 17.85 13.03
CA LEU A 410 -8.36 18.01 13.58
C LEU A 410 -8.45 17.48 15.03
N GLU A 411 -7.81 16.35 15.33
CA GLU A 411 -7.72 15.83 16.70
C GLU A 411 -7.09 16.86 17.66
N LEU A 412 -5.95 17.44 17.24
CA LEU A 412 -5.25 18.47 18.02
C LEU A 412 -6.11 19.75 18.19
N MET A 413 -6.79 20.18 17.12
CA MET A 413 -7.74 21.31 17.19
C MET A 413 -8.89 21.02 18.16
N ARG A 414 -9.51 19.85 18.07
CA ARG A 414 -10.61 19.44 18.96
C ARG A 414 -10.14 19.34 20.41
N TRP A 415 -8.93 18.87 20.66
CA TRP A 415 -8.34 18.89 22.00
C TRP A 415 -8.20 20.33 22.52
N ALA A 416 -7.65 21.23 21.71
CA ALA A 416 -7.48 22.63 22.09
C ALA A 416 -8.82 23.35 22.33
N GLU A 417 -9.82 23.06 21.50
CA GLU A 417 -11.20 23.55 21.66
C GLU A 417 -11.80 23.07 22.97
N ARG A 418 -11.65 21.78 23.32
CA ARG A 418 -12.12 21.24 24.61
C ARG A 418 -11.47 21.93 25.81
N GLU A 419 -10.16 22.16 25.77
CA GLU A 419 -9.47 22.87 26.86
C GLU A 419 -9.90 24.33 26.98
N THR A 420 -10.16 24.99 25.85
CA THR A 420 -10.71 26.35 25.80
C THR A 420 -12.14 26.41 26.32
N GLU A 421 -12.97 25.43 25.96
CA GLU A 421 -14.35 25.30 26.41
C GLU A 421 -14.45 24.98 27.91
N ARG A 422 -13.54 24.15 28.43
CA ARG A 422 -13.39 23.91 29.88
C ARG A 422 -13.11 25.21 30.61
N ALA A 423 -12.19 26.03 30.10
CA ALA A 423 -11.89 27.35 30.67
C ALA A 423 -13.09 28.31 30.60
N ARG A 424 -13.85 28.30 29.49
CA ARG A 424 -15.09 29.09 29.35
C ARG A 424 -16.15 28.65 30.36
N THR A 425 -16.43 27.36 30.45
CA THR A 425 -17.43 26.80 31.37
C THR A 425 -17.06 27.11 32.83
N PHE A 426 -15.77 27.00 33.18
CA PHE A 426 -15.27 27.41 34.48
C PHE A 426 -15.56 28.90 34.75
N ALA A 427 -15.21 29.76 33.80
CA ALA A 427 -15.42 31.20 33.92
C ALA A 427 -16.91 31.57 34.05
N GLU A 428 -17.79 30.98 33.23
CA GLU A 428 -19.24 31.22 33.25
C GLU A 428 -19.86 30.83 34.60
N ARG A 429 -19.47 29.67 35.13
CA ARG A 429 -19.94 29.18 36.44
C ARG A 429 -19.63 30.17 37.55
N TYR A 430 -18.37 30.62 37.63
CA TYR A 430 -17.94 31.52 38.70
C TYR A 430 -18.32 32.99 38.43
N ALA A 431 -18.59 33.37 37.18
CA ALA A 431 -19.21 34.65 36.84
C ALA A 431 -20.67 34.74 37.33
N ALA A 432 -21.44 33.66 37.23
CA ALA A 432 -22.81 33.62 37.75
C ALA A 432 -22.85 33.81 39.28
N GLU A 433 -21.83 33.34 40.00
CA GLU A 433 -21.70 33.53 41.45
C GLU A 433 -21.32 34.98 41.83
N LEU A 434 -20.75 35.76 40.89
CA LEU A 434 -20.54 37.20 41.07
C LEU A 434 -21.87 37.99 41.01
N ASP A 435 -22.84 37.52 40.22
CA ASP A 435 -24.13 38.19 40.05
C ASP A 435 -24.99 38.18 41.32
N ALA A 436 -24.85 37.16 42.15
CA ALA A 436 -25.59 37.03 43.39
C ALA A 436 -25.14 38.00 44.50
N ALA A 437 -23.97 38.65 44.34
CA ALA A 437 -23.31 39.41 45.41
C ALA A 437 -23.70 40.90 45.50
N GLY A 438 -24.50 41.47 44.59
CA GLY A 438 -25.17 42.77 44.76
C GLY A 438 -24.33 44.06 44.92
N ALA A 439 -23.02 43.99 45.12
CA ALA A 439 -22.16 45.16 45.36
C ALA A 439 -21.99 46.05 44.11
N SER A 440 -21.78 47.36 44.31
CA SER A 440 -21.41 48.34 43.27
C SER A 440 -20.13 49.09 43.67
N PHE A 441 -19.18 49.30 42.75
CA PHE A 441 -17.95 50.06 42.99
C PHE A 441 -18.04 51.46 42.35
N PRO A 442 -17.33 52.46 42.89
CA PRO A 442 -17.04 53.70 42.17
C PRO A 442 -15.99 53.41 41.07
N GLY A 443 -16.35 53.57 39.80
CA GLY A 443 -15.40 53.43 38.69
C GLY A 443 -14.41 54.60 38.61
N ALA A 444 -13.34 54.43 37.83
CA ALA A 444 -12.25 55.41 37.66
C ALA A 444 -12.73 56.81 37.21
N ASN A 445 -13.91 56.90 36.59
CA ASN A 445 -14.53 58.14 36.10
C ASN A 445 -15.70 58.61 36.96
N GLY A 446 -15.92 58.03 38.15
CA GLY A 446 -17.10 58.28 38.99
C GLY A 446 -18.40 57.63 38.48
N THR A 447 -18.39 57.02 37.29
CA THR A 447 -19.46 56.12 36.86
C THR A 447 -19.41 54.84 37.68
N PRO A 448 -20.53 54.38 38.29
CA PRO A 448 -20.55 53.12 38.99
C PRO A 448 -20.27 51.99 37.99
N THR A 449 -19.08 51.40 38.04
CA THR A 449 -18.86 50.09 37.45
C THR A 449 -19.20 49.07 38.51
N THR A 450 -20.16 48.20 38.24
CA THR A 450 -20.39 47.09 39.15
C THR A 450 -19.13 46.20 39.17
N PRO A 451 -18.71 45.65 40.33
CA PRO A 451 -17.73 44.56 40.44
C PRO A 451 -17.89 43.54 39.32
N ARG A 452 -19.14 43.20 39.05
CA ARG A 452 -19.60 42.36 37.94
C ARG A 452 -19.15 42.87 36.58
N GLY A 453 -19.43 44.13 36.24
CA GLY A 453 -19.09 44.67 34.91
C GLY A 453 -17.58 44.61 34.64
N PHE A 454 -16.78 44.97 35.64
CA PHE A 454 -15.32 44.88 35.54
C PHE A 454 -14.83 43.42 35.46
N ALA A 455 -15.34 42.52 36.31
CA ALA A 455 -14.97 41.12 36.29
C ALA A 455 -15.37 40.44 34.97
N LEU A 456 -16.58 40.67 34.46
CA LEU A 456 -17.02 40.16 33.16
C LEU A 456 -16.18 40.71 32.00
N GLU A 457 -15.77 41.97 32.05
CA GLU A 457 -14.86 42.55 31.06
C GLU A 457 -13.50 41.84 31.09
N GLN A 458 -12.93 41.61 32.27
CA GLN A 458 -11.67 40.86 32.42
C GLN A 458 -11.80 39.40 31.99
N ILE A 459 -12.92 38.74 32.28
CA ILE A 459 -13.21 37.38 31.84
C ILE A 459 -13.30 37.32 30.31
N ASN A 460 -14.05 38.25 29.70
CA ASN A 460 -14.17 38.34 28.24
C ASN A 460 -12.83 38.65 27.58
N LEU A 461 -12.01 39.52 28.16
CA LEU A 461 -10.67 39.81 27.67
C LEU A 461 -9.76 38.58 27.80
N GLY A 462 -9.80 37.88 28.94
CA GLY A 462 -9.03 36.65 29.17
C GLY A 462 -9.39 35.54 28.18
N PHE A 463 -10.69 35.30 27.98
CA PHE A 463 -11.18 34.34 26.99
C PHE A 463 -10.81 34.75 25.56
N ARG A 464 -10.98 36.04 25.21
CA ARG A 464 -10.57 36.55 23.90
C ARG A 464 -9.07 36.34 23.66
N ASN A 465 -8.22 36.69 24.63
CA ASN A 465 -6.77 36.50 24.50
C ASN A 465 -6.42 35.02 24.36
N LEU A 466 -7.06 34.13 25.12
CA LEU A 466 -6.87 32.68 24.99
C LEU A 466 -7.22 32.20 23.57
N VAL A 467 -8.35 32.65 23.03
CA VAL A 467 -8.79 32.29 21.68
C VAL A 467 -7.86 32.90 20.62
N GLU A 468 -7.51 34.19 20.75
CA GLU A 468 -6.64 34.89 19.80
C GLU A 468 -5.22 34.32 19.81
N HIS A 469 -4.67 33.94 20.95
CA HIS A 469 -3.32 33.35 21.06
C HIS A 469 -3.22 31.93 20.50
N ASN A 470 -4.33 31.18 20.45
CA ASN A 470 -4.30 29.76 20.08
C ASN A 470 -4.98 29.44 18.74
N PHE A 471 -5.91 30.27 18.30
CA PHE A 471 -6.73 30.01 17.12
C PHE A 471 -6.66 31.12 16.06
N ALA A 472 -6.04 32.27 16.34
CA ALA A 472 -5.87 33.30 15.30
C ALA A 472 -4.63 33.01 14.44
N PRO A 473 -4.67 33.25 13.12
CA PRO A 473 -3.48 33.19 12.28
C PRO A 473 -2.41 34.20 12.72
N GLY A 474 -1.15 33.79 12.74
CA GLY A 474 -0.01 34.62 13.18
C GLY A 474 0.19 34.63 14.70
N SER A 475 -0.56 33.79 15.44
CA SER A 475 -0.36 33.55 16.86
C SER A 475 0.47 32.28 17.06
N PHE A 476 1.48 32.29 17.92
CA PHE A 476 2.33 31.10 18.19
C PHE A 476 1.61 29.98 18.99
N GLY A 477 0.36 29.65 18.64
CA GLY A 477 -0.47 28.63 19.25
C GLY A 477 -0.87 27.53 18.27
N VAL A 478 -2.01 26.87 18.53
CA VAL A 478 -2.37 25.59 17.89
C VAL A 478 -2.60 25.71 16.38
N VAL A 479 -3.32 26.75 15.93
CA VAL A 479 -3.61 26.96 14.50
C VAL A 479 -2.33 27.25 13.71
N ASP A 480 -1.45 28.11 14.21
CA ASP A 480 -0.19 28.37 13.52
C ASP A 480 0.73 27.16 13.54
N PHE A 481 0.78 26.40 14.65
CA PHE A 481 1.53 25.15 14.67
C PHE A 481 1.08 24.22 13.54
N ILE A 482 -0.23 23.98 13.39
CA ILE A 482 -0.76 23.14 12.31
C ILE A 482 -0.44 23.73 10.94
N ALA A 483 -0.58 25.05 10.76
CA ALA A 483 -0.25 25.73 9.51
C ALA A 483 1.24 25.62 9.16
N GLU A 484 2.13 25.78 10.14
CA GLU A 484 3.57 25.59 10.02
C GLU A 484 3.90 24.14 9.66
N GLN A 485 3.25 23.15 10.29
CA GLN A 485 3.45 21.73 9.95
C GLN A 485 2.98 21.43 8.51
N ALA A 486 1.83 21.98 8.09
CA ALA A 486 1.34 21.82 6.73
C ALA A 486 2.27 22.47 5.70
N GLN A 487 2.77 23.68 5.98
CA GLN A 487 3.74 24.37 5.13
C GLN A 487 5.06 23.58 5.07
N TRP A 488 5.53 23.08 6.21
CA TRP A 488 6.71 22.26 6.28
C TRP A 488 6.57 20.98 5.44
N TYR A 489 5.44 20.27 5.56
CA TYR A 489 5.14 19.10 4.72
C TYR A 489 5.26 19.39 3.23
N GLU A 490 4.65 20.49 2.78
CA GLU A 490 4.65 20.85 1.37
C GLU A 490 6.06 21.23 0.88
N LEU A 491 6.83 21.96 1.70
CA LEU A 491 8.25 22.23 1.43
C LEU A 491 9.06 20.94 1.30
N GLN A 492 8.81 19.96 2.17
CA GLN A 492 9.50 18.67 2.11
C GLN A 492 9.14 17.86 0.88
N LYS A 493 7.86 17.85 0.51
CA LYS A 493 7.39 17.19 -0.70
C LYS A 493 7.99 17.81 -1.95
N GLN A 494 8.06 19.13 -2.02
CA GLN A 494 8.70 19.86 -3.12
C GLN A 494 10.21 19.57 -3.20
N ALA A 495 10.91 19.60 -2.06
CA ALA A 495 12.33 19.26 -1.99
C ALA A 495 12.61 17.81 -2.42
N PHE A 496 11.74 16.88 -2.03
CA PHE A 496 11.79 15.49 -2.49
C PHE A 496 11.59 15.40 -4.00
N GLU A 497 10.52 15.96 -4.58
CA GLU A 497 10.29 15.86 -6.04
C GLU A 497 11.40 16.56 -6.86
N ALA A 498 12.00 17.64 -6.34
CA ALA A 498 13.19 18.25 -6.94
C ALA A 498 14.40 17.30 -6.89
N SER A 499 14.62 16.62 -5.77
CA SER A 499 15.68 15.61 -5.62
C SER A 499 15.41 14.38 -6.51
N VAL A 500 14.14 14.04 -6.75
CA VAL A 500 13.76 12.99 -7.71
C VAL A 500 14.10 13.42 -9.14
N ALA A 501 13.82 14.67 -9.51
CA ALA A 501 14.15 15.17 -10.84
C ALA A 501 15.68 15.22 -11.06
N GLU A 502 16.43 15.75 -10.10
CA GLU A 502 17.89 15.84 -10.14
C GLU A 502 18.54 14.45 -10.17
N GLY A 503 18.11 13.54 -9.28
CA GLY A 503 18.64 12.18 -9.22
C GLY A 503 18.41 11.40 -10.51
N ARG A 504 17.23 11.55 -11.14
CA ARG A 504 16.96 10.98 -12.48
C ARG A 504 17.88 11.54 -13.55
N GLN A 505 18.12 12.84 -13.56
CA GLN A 505 19.04 13.45 -14.54
C GLN A 505 20.48 12.97 -14.33
N SER A 506 20.94 12.89 -13.08
CA SER A 506 22.27 12.40 -12.73
C SER A 506 22.45 10.92 -13.12
N LEU A 507 21.47 10.07 -12.80
CA LEU A 507 21.46 8.67 -13.21
C LEU A 507 21.41 8.52 -14.73
N ALA A 508 20.56 9.28 -15.43
CA ALA A 508 20.51 9.24 -16.89
C ALA A 508 21.83 9.71 -17.54
N ALA A 509 22.48 10.75 -17.00
CA ALA A 509 23.77 11.22 -17.51
C ALA A 509 24.90 10.21 -17.28
N ARG A 510 24.91 9.53 -16.13
CA ARG A 510 25.94 8.54 -15.77
C ARG A 510 25.71 7.18 -16.44
N CYS A 511 24.47 6.70 -16.42
CA CYS A 511 24.11 5.33 -16.80
C CYS A 511 23.44 5.22 -18.18
N GLY A 512 22.86 6.31 -18.69
CA GLY A 512 22.19 6.34 -19.99
C GLY A 512 23.06 5.84 -21.15
N PRO A 513 24.32 6.31 -21.31
CA PRO A 513 25.18 5.82 -22.39
C PRO A 513 25.44 4.31 -22.36
N VAL A 514 25.46 3.72 -21.18
CA VAL A 514 25.80 2.30 -20.96
C VAL A 514 24.57 1.41 -21.09
N LEU A 515 23.42 1.85 -20.57
CA LEU A 515 22.15 1.12 -20.67
C LEU A 515 21.53 1.23 -22.07
N LEU A 516 21.70 2.36 -22.77
CA LEU A 516 21.26 2.52 -24.16
C LEU A 516 22.05 1.58 -25.10
N ALA A 517 23.31 1.28 -24.79
CA ALA A 517 24.06 0.29 -25.53
C ALA A 517 23.42 -1.11 -25.43
N ASP A 518 22.86 -1.47 -24.27
CA ASP A 518 22.14 -2.74 -24.08
C ASP A 518 20.81 -2.76 -24.86
N GLU A 519 20.05 -1.66 -24.87
CA GLU A 519 18.82 -1.58 -25.67
C GLU A 519 19.12 -1.65 -27.17
N ILE A 520 20.19 -1.00 -27.63
CA ILE A 520 20.63 -1.08 -29.03
C ILE A 520 21.15 -2.48 -29.36
N GLU A 521 21.92 -3.12 -28.47
CA GLU A 521 22.43 -4.48 -28.64
C GLU A 521 21.29 -5.52 -28.62
N ALA A 522 20.28 -5.32 -27.76
CA ALA A 522 19.06 -6.13 -27.70
C ALA A 522 18.18 -5.95 -28.96
N LEU A 523 17.96 -4.71 -29.41
CA LEU A 523 17.27 -4.42 -30.67
C LEU A 523 18.02 -5.02 -31.87
N ALA A 524 19.35 -4.95 -31.88
CA ALA A 524 20.18 -5.57 -32.91
C ALA A 524 20.07 -7.11 -32.88
N GLN A 525 20.00 -7.72 -31.70
CA GLN A 525 19.78 -9.16 -31.54
C GLN A 525 18.36 -9.58 -31.96
N GLU A 526 17.34 -8.78 -31.65
CA GLU A 526 15.95 -9.04 -32.04
C GLU A 526 15.79 -8.94 -33.56
N GLN A 527 16.33 -7.88 -34.19
CA GLN A 527 16.36 -7.76 -35.66
C GLN A 527 17.13 -8.90 -36.31
N TRP A 528 18.25 -9.34 -35.72
CA TRP A 528 18.99 -10.51 -36.18
C TRP A 528 18.17 -11.79 -36.11
N GLN A 529 17.44 -12.02 -35.01
CA GLN A 529 16.60 -13.21 -34.85
C GLN A 529 15.43 -13.20 -35.84
N ALA A 530 14.72 -12.08 -35.97
CA ALA A 530 13.63 -11.92 -36.94
C ALA A 530 14.09 -12.17 -38.38
N TYR A 531 15.27 -11.67 -38.75
CA TYR A 531 15.83 -11.88 -40.08
C TYR A 531 16.33 -13.32 -40.31
N ARG A 532 16.93 -13.95 -39.29
CA ARG A 532 17.32 -15.36 -39.33
C ARG A 532 16.09 -16.23 -39.57
N ASP A 533 14.99 -15.92 -38.91
CA ASP A 533 13.74 -16.67 -39.02
C ASP A 533 13.09 -16.42 -40.40
N GLU A 534 13.13 -15.19 -40.94
CA GLU A 534 12.74 -14.89 -42.33
C GLU A 534 13.59 -15.66 -43.36
N LEU A 535 14.90 -15.76 -43.15
CA LEU A 535 15.80 -16.55 -44.02
C LEU A 535 15.47 -18.04 -43.95
N TRP A 536 15.11 -18.55 -42.77
CA TRP A 536 14.65 -19.93 -42.61
C TRP A 536 13.31 -20.19 -43.30
N ASP A 537 12.35 -19.28 -43.19
CA ASP A 537 11.05 -19.37 -43.87
C ASP A 537 11.18 -19.27 -45.39
N ARG A 538 12.10 -18.43 -45.88
CA ARG A 538 12.43 -18.37 -47.31
C ARG A 538 13.13 -19.63 -47.79
N LEU A 539 14.04 -20.18 -46.98
CA LEU A 539 14.71 -21.44 -47.32
C LEU A 539 13.69 -22.58 -47.40
N THR A 540 12.81 -22.73 -46.40
CA THR A 540 11.79 -23.78 -46.36
C THR A 540 10.72 -23.62 -47.44
N SER A 541 10.31 -22.40 -47.77
CA SER A 541 9.35 -22.15 -48.88
C SER A 541 9.94 -22.39 -50.28
N THR A 542 11.27 -22.40 -50.43
CA THR A 542 11.94 -22.80 -51.69
C THR A 542 12.17 -24.30 -51.81
N ILE A 543 11.83 -25.08 -50.78
CA ILE A 543 11.87 -26.54 -50.80
C ILE A 543 10.58 -27.04 -51.43
N GLU A 544 10.64 -27.36 -52.72
CA GLU A 544 9.56 -28.06 -53.43
C GLU A 544 9.75 -29.58 -53.18
N GLY A 545 8.90 -30.14 -52.33
CA GLY A 545 8.80 -31.57 -52.07
C GLY A 545 7.59 -32.15 -52.81
N ASP A 546 7.84 -33.04 -53.77
CA ASP A 546 6.78 -33.73 -54.50
C ASP A 546 6.87 -35.23 -54.18
N TRP A 547 5.76 -35.81 -53.70
CA TRP A 547 5.65 -37.22 -53.35
C TRP A 547 4.66 -37.89 -54.29
N ASP A 548 5.16 -38.81 -55.11
CA ASP A 548 4.35 -39.60 -56.03
C ASP A 548 4.09 -40.99 -55.41
N PRO A 549 2.85 -41.30 -55.00
CA PRO A 549 2.50 -42.57 -54.37
C PRO A 549 2.27 -43.72 -55.37
N THR A 550 2.53 -43.52 -56.67
CA THR A 550 2.24 -44.54 -57.68
C THR A 550 3.01 -45.85 -57.45
N PHE A 551 2.25 -46.93 -57.34
CA PHE A 551 2.77 -48.26 -57.06
C PHE A 551 3.34 -48.93 -58.33
N ALA A 552 4.62 -49.31 -58.29
CA ALA A 552 5.27 -50.03 -59.38
C ALA A 552 6.03 -51.26 -58.87
N CYS A 553 5.77 -52.42 -59.48
CA CYS A 553 6.45 -53.68 -59.21
C CYS A 553 7.19 -54.19 -60.43
N GLU A 554 8.44 -54.59 -60.26
CA GLU A 554 9.26 -55.20 -61.31
C GLU A 554 9.63 -56.62 -60.88
N ALA A 555 9.30 -57.60 -61.74
CA ALA A 555 9.62 -59.00 -61.55
C ALA A 555 10.60 -59.45 -62.65
N THR A 556 11.74 -60.01 -62.27
CA THR A 556 12.71 -60.59 -63.20
C THR A 556 12.81 -62.09 -62.97
N ILE A 557 12.64 -62.90 -64.03
CA ILE A 557 12.84 -64.35 -64.01
C ILE A 557 13.71 -64.72 -65.21
N GLY A 558 14.94 -65.18 -64.95
CA GLY A 558 15.91 -65.44 -66.01
C GLY A 558 16.25 -64.16 -66.82
N PRO A 559 16.24 -64.19 -68.17
CA PRO A 559 16.56 -63.02 -68.99
C PRO A 559 15.38 -62.04 -69.17
N TYR A 560 14.20 -62.35 -68.64
CA TYR A 560 12.98 -61.56 -68.84
C TYR A 560 12.68 -60.71 -67.62
N THR A 561 12.36 -59.45 -67.84
CA THR A 561 11.88 -58.51 -66.83
C THR A 561 10.50 -58.00 -67.21
N VAL A 562 9.57 -58.08 -66.26
CA VAL A 562 8.18 -57.67 -66.39
C VAL A 562 7.92 -56.53 -65.40
N SER A 563 7.42 -55.39 -65.87
CA SER A 563 6.97 -54.29 -65.01
C SER A 563 5.45 -54.21 -64.96
N LEU A 564 4.93 -54.04 -63.76
CA LEU A 564 3.51 -53.89 -63.44
C LEU A 564 3.32 -52.60 -62.65
N SER A 565 2.32 -51.82 -63.04
CA SER A 565 1.85 -50.64 -62.29
C SER A 565 0.36 -50.75 -62.00
N GLU A 566 -0.19 -49.73 -61.36
CA GLU A 566 -1.64 -49.58 -61.14
C GLU A 566 -2.48 -49.63 -62.43
N LYS A 567 -1.87 -49.41 -63.60
CA LYS A 567 -2.53 -49.46 -64.92
C LYS A 567 -2.42 -50.82 -65.62
N GLY A 568 -1.81 -51.82 -64.97
CA GLY A 568 -1.59 -53.16 -65.51
C GLY A 568 -0.15 -53.39 -66.00
N LEU A 569 0.02 -54.32 -66.93
CA LEU A 569 1.32 -54.70 -67.49
C LEU A 569 1.88 -53.55 -68.36
N GLU A 570 2.94 -52.90 -67.91
CA GLU A 570 3.48 -51.74 -68.63
C GLU A 570 4.55 -52.12 -69.65
N SER A 571 5.41 -53.09 -69.34
CA SER A 571 6.45 -53.52 -70.27
C SER A 571 6.97 -54.93 -69.99
N VAL A 572 7.43 -55.59 -71.07
CA VAL A 572 8.20 -56.84 -71.00
C VAL A 572 9.50 -56.62 -71.76
N SER A 573 10.65 -56.85 -71.12
CA SER A 573 11.95 -56.70 -71.75
C SER A 573 12.82 -57.95 -71.55
N ALA A 574 13.71 -58.23 -72.50
CA ALA A 574 14.66 -59.34 -72.44
C ALA A 574 16.11 -58.83 -72.47
N LYS A 575 16.98 -59.30 -71.58
CA LYS A 575 18.33 -58.78 -71.37
C LYS A 575 19.40 -59.72 -71.95
N TRP A 576 20.15 -59.25 -72.96
CA TRP A 576 21.31 -59.96 -73.52
C TRP A 576 22.60 -59.14 -73.35
N LYS A 577 23.45 -59.58 -72.40
CA LYS A 577 24.76 -58.99 -72.05
C LYS A 577 24.71 -57.45 -71.81
N ARG A 578 25.52 -56.64 -72.49
CA ARG A 578 25.94 -55.29 -72.04
C ARG A 578 25.33 -54.07 -72.76
N LEU A 579 24.24 -54.22 -73.51
CA LEU A 579 23.50 -53.09 -74.11
C LEU A 579 22.01 -53.17 -73.72
N LYS A 580 21.42 -52.06 -73.26
CA LYS A 580 19.98 -51.92 -73.00
C LYS A 580 19.42 -50.76 -73.83
N ALA A 581 18.49 -51.08 -74.74
CA ALA A 581 17.62 -50.10 -75.39
C ALA A 581 16.18 -50.49 -75.06
N SER A 582 15.36 -49.51 -74.66
CA SER A 582 13.94 -49.69 -74.41
C SER A 582 13.14 -48.68 -75.22
N VAL A 583 12.04 -49.14 -75.81
CA VAL A 583 11.07 -48.32 -76.52
C VAL A 583 9.80 -48.31 -75.68
N ASP A 584 9.35 -47.12 -75.27
CA ASP A 584 8.07 -47.00 -74.57
C ASP A 584 6.89 -47.01 -75.55
N ALA A 585 5.67 -47.13 -75.03
CA ALA A 585 4.44 -47.18 -75.83
C ALA A 585 4.18 -45.92 -76.68
N THR A 586 4.99 -44.86 -76.54
CA THR A 586 4.93 -43.62 -77.32
C THR A 586 6.01 -43.50 -78.39
N GLY A 587 6.87 -44.53 -78.54
CA GLY A 587 7.93 -44.58 -79.54
C GLY A 587 9.20 -43.80 -79.16
N LYS A 588 9.37 -43.36 -77.91
CA LYS A 588 10.59 -42.68 -77.47
C LYS A 588 11.70 -43.69 -77.18
N VAL A 589 12.90 -43.39 -77.68
CA VAL A 589 14.10 -44.22 -77.52
C VAL A 589 14.99 -43.62 -76.43
N LYS A 590 15.20 -44.34 -75.32
CA LYS A 590 16.19 -43.98 -74.29
C LYS A 590 17.45 -44.85 -74.43
N VAL A 591 18.61 -44.19 -74.46
CA VAL A 591 19.93 -44.84 -74.49
C VAL A 591 20.63 -44.58 -73.16
N PHE A 592 21.03 -45.64 -72.47
CA PHE A 592 21.66 -45.55 -71.15
C PHE A 592 23.15 -45.91 -71.20
N GLY A 593 23.98 -45.10 -70.55
CA GLY A 593 25.35 -45.44 -70.18
C GLY A 593 25.49 -45.46 -68.66
N SER A 594 25.89 -46.60 -68.09
CA SER A 594 26.16 -46.71 -66.65
C SER A 594 27.57 -47.23 -66.41
N TRP A 595 28.31 -46.57 -65.53
CA TRP A 595 29.65 -46.96 -65.11
C TRP A 595 29.61 -47.17 -63.59
N LYS A 596 29.99 -48.36 -63.12
CA LYS A 596 30.00 -48.69 -61.69
C LYS A 596 31.40 -48.49 -61.11
N TRP A 597 31.48 -47.71 -60.03
CA TRP A 597 32.66 -47.63 -59.19
C TRP A 597 32.23 -48.03 -57.78
N ASP A 598 32.54 -49.27 -57.41
CA ASP A 598 32.09 -49.90 -56.16
C ASP A 598 30.57 -49.78 -55.90
N ARG A 599 30.10 -49.36 -54.71
CA ARG A 599 28.68 -49.24 -54.34
C ARG A 599 27.93 -48.03 -54.93
N ILE A 600 28.60 -47.16 -55.68
CA ILE A 600 28.02 -45.92 -56.24
C ILE A 600 27.93 -46.06 -57.76
N THR A 601 26.73 -45.85 -58.32
CA THR A 601 26.51 -45.86 -59.77
C THR A 601 26.31 -44.44 -60.27
N PHE A 602 27.22 -43.99 -61.14
CA PHE A 602 27.08 -42.74 -61.86
C PHE A 602 26.27 -42.99 -63.13
N THR A 603 25.17 -42.25 -63.28
CA THR A 603 24.30 -42.34 -64.46
C THR A 603 24.24 -40.99 -65.14
N GLY A 604 24.51 -40.99 -66.44
CA GLY A 604 24.29 -39.85 -67.32
C GLY A 604 23.20 -40.21 -68.30
N SER A 605 22.21 -39.34 -68.46
CA SER A 605 21.19 -39.52 -69.48
C SER A 605 20.94 -38.22 -70.24
N THR A 606 20.76 -38.36 -71.54
CA THR A 606 20.39 -37.26 -72.43
C THR A 606 19.10 -37.67 -73.11
N THR A 607 18.04 -36.89 -72.89
CA THR A 607 16.73 -37.19 -73.46
C THR A 607 16.51 -36.38 -74.73
N TYR A 608 16.10 -37.06 -75.80
CA TYR A 608 15.80 -36.45 -77.10
C TYR A 608 14.29 -36.50 -77.37
N SER A 609 13.73 -35.39 -77.86
CA SER A 609 12.36 -35.32 -78.38
C SER A 609 12.38 -34.44 -79.62
N GLU A 610 11.77 -34.90 -80.72
CA GLU A 610 11.69 -34.16 -81.99
C GLU A 610 13.07 -33.67 -82.52
N GLY A 611 14.12 -34.46 -82.31
CA GLY A 611 15.47 -34.14 -82.79
C GLY A 611 16.23 -33.09 -81.96
N ARG A 612 15.69 -32.62 -80.83
CA ARG A 612 16.39 -31.71 -79.89
C ARG A 612 16.69 -32.39 -78.55
N VAL A 613 17.81 -32.02 -77.94
CA VAL A 613 18.12 -32.37 -76.54
C VAL A 613 17.20 -31.54 -75.66
N VAL A 614 16.31 -32.21 -74.93
CA VAL A 614 15.34 -31.54 -74.04
C VAL A 614 15.79 -31.57 -72.58
N GLY A 615 16.89 -32.26 -72.27
CA GLY A 615 17.51 -32.27 -70.95
C GLY A 615 18.74 -33.15 -70.88
N THR A 616 19.73 -32.70 -70.12
CA THR A 616 20.94 -33.45 -69.72
C THR A 616 20.96 -33.56 -68.20
N SER A 617 21.14 -34.77 -67.69
CA SER A 617 21.29 -35.03 -66.26
C SER A 617 22.62 -35.75 -65.98
N MET A 618 23.30 -35.32 -64.92
CA MET A 618 24.38 -36.07 -64.28
C MET A 618 23.97 -36.32 -62.83
N GLY A 619 23.92 -37.59 -62.44
CA GLY A 619 23.55 -37.99 -61.09
C GLY A 619 24.41 -39.11 -60.55
N ALA A 620 24.61 -39.07 -59.23
CA ALA A 620 25.15 -40.17 -58.47
C ALA A 620 24.01 -40.85 -57.72
N SER A 621 23.90 -42.17 -57.83
CA SER A 621 22.90 -42.97 -57.13
C SER A 621 23.57 -43.99 -56.21
N GLY A 622 22.99 -44.18 -55.03
CA GLY A 622 23.40 -45.15 -54.03
C GLY A 622 22.21 -45.94 -53.52
N SER A 623 22.40 -47.22 -53.26
CA SER A 623 21.39 -48.09 -52.65
C SER A 623 21.89 -48.60 -51.30
N VAL A 624 21.06 -48.50 -50.27
CA VAL A 624 21.34 -49.05 -48.94
C VAL A 624 20.27 -50.10 -48.62
N SER A 625 20.69 -51.34 -48.35
CA SER A 625 19.80 -52.37 -47.82
C SER A 625 19.56 -52.10 -46.34
N VAL A 626 18.32 -51.76 -45.97
CA VAL A 626 18.00 -51.33 -44.60
C VAL A 626 17.58 -52.54 -43.75
N VAL A 627 16.92 -53.54 -44.35
CA VAL A 627 16.56 -54.83 -43.72
C VAL A 627 16.49 -55.93 -44.81
N ARG A 628 16.58 -57.21 -44.46
CA ARG A 628 16.49 -58.34 -45.42
C ARG A 628 15.13 -58.32 -46.16
N GLY A 629 15.12 -57.83 -47.40
CA GLY A 629 13.91 -57.65 -48.21
C GLY A 629 13.46 -56.20 -48.41
N ALA A 630 14.21 -55.21 -47.92
CA ALA A 630 13.94 -53.78 -48.11
C ALA A 630 15.23 -53.01 -48.45
N SER A 631 15.21 -52.23 -49.55
CA SER A 631 16.31 -51.35 -49.95
C SER A 631 15.81 -49.95 -50.24
N ALA A 632 16.54 -48.94 -49.77
CA ALA A 632 16.30 -47.55 -50.13
C ALA A 632 17.28 -47.15 -51.24
N LYS A 633 16.77 -46.51 -52.30
CA LYS A 633 17.59 -45.92 -53.37
C LYS A 633 17.49 -44.41 -53.30
N GLY A 634 18.63 -43.75 -53.14
CA GLY A 634 18.76 -42.30 -53.17
C GLY A 634 19.63 -41.86 -54.33
N GLY A 635 19.25 -40.78 -55.00
CA GLY A 635 20.01 -40.16 -56.07
C GLY A 635 20.04 -38.65 -55.94
N VAL A 636 21.21 -38.05 -56.15
CA VAL A 636 21.35 -36.60 -56.26
C VAL A 636 21.60 -36.28 -57.73
N THR A 637 20.77 -35.41 -58.30
CA THR A 637 20.83 -35.02 -59.70
C THR A 637 20.78 -33.51 -59.80
N VAL A 638 21.73 -32.90 -60.50
CA VAL A 638 21.63 -31.48 -60.84
C VAL A 638 20.84 -31.36 -62.14
N VAL A 639 19.74 -30.61 -62.09
CA VAL A 639 18.82 -30.46 -63.23
C VAL A 639 18.78 -28.99 -63.63
N SER A 640 19.01 -28.71 -64.91
CA SER A 640 18.69 -27.41 -65.50
C SER A 640 17.19 -27.42 -65.83
N ASP A 641 16.40 -26.71 -65.03
CA ASP A 641 14.97 -26.54 -65.27
C ASP A 641 14.77 -25.37 -66.24
N GLY A 642 14.28 -25.63 -67.45
CA GLY A 642 14.10 -24.60 -68.49
C GLY A 642 13.06 -23.51 -68.16
N ARG A 643 12.44 -23.52 -66.97
CA ARG A 643 11.51 -22.49 -66.50
C ARG A 643 12.14 -21.40 -65.62
N ARG A 644 13.35 -21.60 -65.08
CA ARG A 644 14.11 -20.61 -64.29
C ARG A 644 15.57 -20.65 -64.74
N ASP A 645 16.22 -19.50 -64.93
CA ASP A 645 17.62 -19.40 -65.41
C ASP A 645 18.69 -19.97 -64.42
N GLU A 646 18.29 -20.75 -63.41
CA GLU A 646 19.18 -21.26 -62.36
C GLU A 646 19.08 -22.79 -62.22
N PRO A 647 20.23 -23.50 -62.13
CA PRO A 647 20.24 -24.95 -61.97
C PRO A 647 19.72 -25.35 -60.58
N ALA A 648 18.81 -26.32 -60.53
CA ALA A 648 18.30 -26.91 -59.30
C ALA A 648 19.13 -28.14 -58.91
N VAL A 649 19.35 -28.32 -57.61
CA VAL A 649 19.85 -29.59 -57.07
C VAL A 649 18.64 -30.40 -56.65
N VAL A 650 18.43 -31.55 -57.29
CA VAL A 650 17.29 -32.44 -57.05
C VAL A 650 17.77 -33.68 -56.30
N PHE A 651 17.29 -33.85 -55.08
CA PHE A 651 17.44 -35.08 -54.32
C PHE A 651 16.22 -35.94 -54.61
N SER A 652 16.44 -37.21 -54.97
CA SER A 652 15.39 -38.17 -55.27
C SER A 652 15.58 -39.40 -54.39
N GLY A 653 14.50 -39.92 -53.84
CA GLY A 653 14.51 -41.09 -52.96
C GLY A 653 13.33 -42.00 -53.27
N SER A 654 13.57 -43.31 -53.31
CA SER A 654 12.51 -44.32 -53.39
C SER A 654 12.78 -45.43 -52.38
N LEU A 655 11.72 -45.96 -51.82
CA LEU A 655 11.76 -47.15 -50.98
C LEU A 655 11.38 -48.35 -51.87
N GLU A 656 12.16 -49.42 -51.84
CA GLU A 656 11.85 -50.66 -52.55
C GLU A 656 11.71 -51.80 -51.54
N LEU A 657 10.62 -52.54 -51.65
CA LEU A 657 10.32 -53.75 -50.87
C LEU A 657 10.33 -54.94 -51.83
N GLY A 658 11.23 -55.89 -51.63
CA GLY A 658 11.48 -56.92 -52.62
C GLY A 658 12.48 -58.00 -52.23
N HIS A 659 12.44 -59.13 -52.94
CA HIS A 659 13.35 -60.26 -52.76
C HIS A 659 14.31 -60.37 -53.96
N GLU A 660 15.60 -60.53 -53.69
CA GLU A 660 16.63 -60.73 -54.72
C GLU A 660 17.30 -62.11 -54.53
N GLY A 661 17.00 -63.05 -55.44
CA GLY A 661 17.60 -64.39 -55.51
C GLY A 661 18.47 -64.56 -56.76
N ARG A 662 19.33 -65.60 -56.80
CA ARG A 662 20.33 -65.82 -57.87
C ARG A 662 19.76 -65.91 -59.30
N SER A 663 18.48 -66.24 -59.47
CA SER A 663 17.84 -66.42 -60.79
C SER A 663 16.47 -65.73 -60.91
N SER A 664 16.02 -65.05 -59.87
CA SER A 664 14.75 -64.31 -59.86
C SER A 664 14.80 -63.17 -58.85
N SER A 665 14.28 -62.01 -59.21
CA SER A 665 14.09 -60.88 -58.30
C SER A 665 12.70 -60.28 -58.46
N PHE A 666 12.16 -59.75 -57.37
CA PHE A 666 10.90 -59.02 -57.37
C PHE A 666 11.07 -57.81 -56.46
N ALA A 667 10.76 -56.61 -56.94
CA ALA A 667 10.81 -55.40 -56.14
C ALA A 667 9.58 -54.54 -56.44
N CYS A 668 8.90 -54.09 -55.39
CA CYS A 668 7.82 -53.11 -55.48
C CYS A 668 8.24 -51.82 -54.76
N SER A 669 7.99 -50.68 -55.39
CA SER A 669 8.13 -49.38 -54.76
C SER A 669 6.75 -48.82 -54.44
N PRO A 670 6.43 -48.55 -53.15
CA PRO A 670 5.17 -47.95 -52.76
C PRO A 670 5.14 -46.41 -52.92
N GLY A 671 6.20 -45.80 -53.46
CA GLY A 671 6.25 -44.38 -53.77
C GLY A 671 7.68 -43.83 -53.88
N SER A 672 7.81 -42.66 -54.51
CA SER A 672 9.07 -41.94 -54.61
C SER A 672 8.90 -40.45 -54.31
N GLY A 673 9.90 -39.87 -53.66
CA GLY A 673 9.92 -38.44 -53.32
C GLY A 673 11.05 -37.72 -54.03
N THR A 674 10.79 -36.49 -54.45
CA THR A 674 11.84 -35.57 -54.93
C THR A 674 11.83 -34.26 -54.14
N LEU A 675 13.02 -33.78 -53.82
CA LEU A 675 13.29 -32.54 -53.09
C LEU A 675 14.17 -31.65 -53.97
N LYS A 676 13.71 -30.45 -54.34
CA LYS A 676 14.49 -29.50 -55.14
C LYS A 676 14.99 -28.34 -54.29
N ILE A 677 16.26 -27.98 -54.43
CA ILE A 677 16.90 -26.84 -53.73
C ILE A 677 17.62 -25.93 -54.74
N TYR A 678 17.48 -24.60 -54.56
CA TYR A 678 18.09 -23.56 -55.42
C TYR A 678 19.16 -22.75 -54.66
N PRO A 679 20.43 -23.19 -54.64
CA PRO A 679 21.45 -22.63 -53.75
C PRO A 679 21.88 -21.19 -54.06
N ARG A 680 21.78 -20.71 -55.31
CA ARG A 680 22.22 -19.35 -55.70
C ARG A 680 21.30 -18.24 -55.20
N ALA A 681 19.98 -18.48 -55.17
CA ALA A 681 19.01 -17.53 -54.63
C ALA A 681 19.26 -17.26 -53.14
N PHE A 682 19.57 -18.32 -52.38
CA PHE A 682 19.93 -18.23 -50.96
C PHE A 682 21.23 -17.43 -50.73
N THR A 683 22.27 -17.69 -51.53
CA THR A 683 23.56 -16.98 -51.39
C THR A 683 23.45 -15.48 -51.74
N ARG A 684 22.66 -15.09 -52.75
CA ARG A 684 22.45 -13.66 -53.08
C ARG A 684 21.74 -12.90 -51.96
N ALA A 685 20.74 -13.50 -51.33
CA ALA A 685 20.02 -12.89 -50.21
C ALA A 685 20.95 -12.68 -49.00
N ALA A 686 21.78 -13.68 -48.67
CA ALA A 686 22.75 -13.57 -47.59
C ALA A 686 23.82 -12.48 -47.84
N ILE A 687 24.31 -12.34 -49.07
CA ILE A 687 25.29 -11.32 -49.45
C ILE A 687 24.69 -9.90 -49.41
N GLY A 688 23.43 -9.73 -49.82
CA GLY A 688 22.75 -8.42 -49.80
C GLY A 688 22.69 -7.79 -48.41
N TYR A 689 22.52 -8.59 -47.36
CA TYR A 689 22.50 -8.12 -45.97
C TYR A 689 23.88 -7.72 -45.45
N VAL A 690 24.93 -8.51 -45.73
CA VAL A 690 26.31 -8.16 -45.32
C VAL A 690 26.75 -6.82 -45.94
N LEU A 691 26.20 -6.47 -47.10
CA LEU A 691 26.44 -5.19 -47.76
C LEU A 691 25.55 -4.05 -47.23
N ALA A 692 24.42 -4.33 -46.59
CA ALA A 692 23.51 -3.34 -45.99
C ALA A 692 23.79 -3.06 -44.50
N ALA A 693 24.38 -4.02 -43.79
CA ALA A 693 24.78 -3.92 -42.38
C ALA A 693 26.16 -3.23 -42.19
N ARG A 694 26.74 -2.71 -43.26
CA ARG A 694 28.04 -2.05 -43.30
C ARG A 694 27.84 -0.61 -43.76
#